data_AF-A0A536X375-F1
#
_entry.id   AF-A0A536X375-F1
#
_cell.length_a   1.000
_cell.length_b   1.000
_cell.length_c   1.000
_cell.angle_alpha   90.00
_cell.angle_beta   90.00
_cell.angle_gamma   90.00
#
_symmetry.space_group_name_H-M   'P 1'
#
loop_
_entity.id
_entity.type
_entity.pdbx_description
1 polymer ?
#
loop_
_entity_poly.entity_id
_entity_poly.type
_entity_poly.pdbx_seq_one_letter_code
_entity_poly.pdbx_strand_id
1 'polypeptide(L)'
;MAARTASSRDPLQRYSAKRNFAITPEPEAARVPAATPALSFVVQKHWASRLHYDFRLELDGVLLSWAVPKGPSFDPAEKRMAIHVEDHPVSYGGFEGTIPPRQYGAGTVIVWDRGTWEPVGDPRDGMAKGKLLFKLHGDKLAGLWELVRIAKPGDKQEPWILFKKRDAWARPLADYDVIAALPDSVVDKPLGPVEQREPRGVAPASEPPWVVGSPAELPGAVKAKLPSTLAPQLALPSKKLPGGAGWSYEIKFDGYRLLAHVEHGEVKLMTRNGNDWTSKLKPLADAVKAMGLKSAWLDGEIVVLDDDGKPVFNALQNAFDSARTGDIDYFLFDLPFHDGYDLRQTPLQARRALLKQLVEQHGGEHLRFSADFVADPARMLESARALGLEGIIAKRIDSPYVSRRTDTWLKLKASERQEFVIGGFVDRSGSKSEVGSLMLGYFDDDGALQYAGNVGTGWDTKTGAALHKRLVKIEVDASPFAGPPIVPGRWSRRESGGERWVEPQLVAEVSFAEWTPDGHIRHPLYLGLREDKAAREVRRESALAAPLPAPASGNKVGAVKVSNPERVIDPSTGLKKLDLVRYYESVADWMLPHLIGRPVSLVRGPNGITGQLFFQKHDDKLSIPGLRELDAKLWPGHPPMLELATPDALVSAAQMNVIEFHTWNSTKKNIGKPDRIVFDLDPG
;
A
#
# COMPACT_ATOMS: atom_id res chain seq x y z
N MET A 1 26.31 -24.86 -33.97
CA MET A 1 27.09 -25.57 -32.94
C MET A 1 28.16 -24.64 -32.40
N ALA A 2 28.02 -24.15 -31.19
CA ALA A 2 29.12 -23.60 -30.40
C ALA A 2 28.74 -23.86 -28.93
N ALA A 3 29.38 -24.87 -28.34
CA ALA A 3 29.11 -25.32 -26.99
C ALA A 3 29.72 -24.35 -25.96
N ARG A 4 28.92 -24.08 -24.93
CA ARG A 4 29.25 -23.33 -23.72
C ARG A 4 30.54 -23.88 -23.06
N THR A 5 31.43 -22.97 -22.66
CA THR A 5 32.44 -23.25 -21.63
C THR A 5 32.22 -22.28 -20.48
N ALA A 6 31.54 -22.76 -19.43
CA ALA A 6 31.55 -22.16 -18.10
C ALA A 6 32.18 -23.17 -17.14
N SER A 7 33.27 -22.74 -16.50
CA SER A 7 34.15 -23.48 -15.58
C SER A 7 33.42 -24.41 -14.60
N SER A 8 33.61 -25.72 -14.74
CA SER A 8 33.08 -26.78 -13.86
C SER A 8 33.97 -27.02 -12.64
N ARG A 9 33.85 -26.19 -11.59
CA ARG A 9 34.30 -26.61 -10.25
C ARG A 9 33.21 -27.50 -9.64
N ASP A 10 33.60 -28.64 -9.08
CA ASP A 10 32.69 -29.51 -8.34
C ASP A 10 32.23 -28.80 -7.05
N PRO A 11 30.93 -28.47 -6.87
CA PRO A 11 30.44 -27.77 -5.68
C PRO A 11 30.66 -28.57 -4.39
N LEU A 12 30.76 -29.90 -4.46
CA LEU A 12 31.00 -30.76 -3.30
C LEU A 12 32.50 -30.88 -2.94
N GLN A 13 33.40 -30.28 -3.71
CA GLN A 13 34.84 -30.33 -3.44
C GLN A 13 35.19 -29.81 -2.04
N ARG A 14 34.57 -28.69 -1.63
CA ARG A 14 34.77 -28.10 -0.30
C ARG A 14 34.18 -28.98 0.81
N TYR A 15 33.09 -29.69 0.53
CA TYR A 15 32.52 -30.65 1.45
C TYR A 15 33.50 -31.80 1.68
N SER A 16 33.95 -32.48 0.62
CA SER A 16 34.88 -33.61 0.72
C SER A 16 36.20 -33.24 1.38
N ALA A 17 36.76 -32.06 1.08
CA ALA A 17 38.03 -31.61 1.64
C ALA A 17 38.00 -31.38 3.16
N LYS A 18 36.81 -31.22 3.76
CA LYS A 18 36.64 -30.96 5.20
C LYS A 18 36.37 -32.22 6.02
N ARG A 19 36.12 -33.38 5.40
CA ARG A 19 35.76 -34.62 6.09
C ARG A 19 36.80 -35.71 5.91
N ASN A 20 36.88 -36.59 6.90
CA ASN A 20 37.57 -37.86 6.80
C ASN A 20 36.54 -39.00 6.93
N PHE A 21 36.09 -39.53 5.81
CA PHE A 21 35.04 -40.57 5.73
C PHE A 21 35.45 -41.93 6.32
N ALA A 22 36.74 -42.12 6.66
CA ALA A 22 37.17 -43.27 7.45
C ALA A 22 36.82 -43.14 8.94
N ILE A 23 36.42 -41.95 9.41
CA ILE A 23 36.14 -41.64 10.82
C ILE A 23 34.73 -41.09 11.00
N THR A 24 34.28 -40.17 10.14
CA THR A 24 32.95 -39.58 10.25
C THR A 24 31.88 -40.55 9.71
N PRO A 25 30.72 -40.68 10.37
CA PRO A 25 29.58 -41.43 9.85
C PRO A 25 28.79 -40.65 8.76
N GLU A 26 29.24 -39.45 8.40
CA GLU A 26 28.62 -38.64 7.35
C GLU A 26 28.77 -39.30 5.95
N PRO A 27 27.78 -39.13 5.06
CA PRO A 27 27.83 -39.71 3.72
C PRO A 27 28.92 -39.07 2.85
N GLU A 28 29.52 -39.89 1.98
CA GLU A 28 30.48 -39.44 0.97
C GLU A 28 29.81 -38.51 -0.07
N ALA A 29 30.63 -37.68 -0.71
CA ALA A 29 30.15 -36.76 -1.73
C ALA A 29 29.74 -37.49 -3.00
N ALA A 30 28.42 -37.62 -3.21
CA ALA A 30 27.85 -38.06 -4.47
C ALA A 30 26.78 -37.06 -4.93
N ARG A 31 26.92 -36.60 -6.17
CA ARG A 31 25.83 -35.88 -6.85
C ARG A 31 24.80 -36.89 -7.31
N VAL A 32 23.54 -36.58 -7.05
CA VAL A 32 22.41 -37.32 -7.60
C VAL A 32 21.90 -36.54 -8.81
N PRO A 33 21.58 -37.18 -9.96
CA PRO A 33 20.85 -36.52 -11.04
C PRO A 33 19.56 -35.92 -10.50
N ALA A 34 19.13 -34.76 -11.01
CA ALA A 34 17.85 -34.17 -10.63
C ALA A 34 16.71 -35.18 -10.91
N ALA A 35 16.26 -35.88 -9.87
CA ALA A 35 15.44 -37.08 -10.01
C ALA A 35 13.94 -36.80 -9.86
N THR A 36 13.56 -35.59 -9.44
CA THR A 36 12.16 -35.22 -9.18
C THR A 36 11.84 -33.78 -9.60
N PRO A 37 10.59 -33.49 -10.03
CA PRO A 37 10.15 -32.13 -10.33
C PRO A 37 10.00 -31.25 -9.07
N ALA A 38 9.92 -31.84 -7.87
CA ALA A 38 9.86 -31.11 -6.61
C ALA A 38 11.25 -31.07 -5.94
N LEU A 39 11.69 -29.86 -5.54
CA LEU A 39 12.96 -29.64 -4.87
C LEU A 39 12.84 -29.92 -3.37
N SER A 40 13.74 -30.69 -2.78
CA SER A 40 13.70 -31.00 -1.34
C SER A 40 14.34 -29.91 -0.48
N PHE A 41 13.89 -29.78 0.76
CA PHE A 41 14.58 -29.01 1.79
C PHE A 41 14.72 -29.81 3.07
N VAL A 42 15.71 -29.43 3.88
CA VAL A 42 15.94 -30.02 5.19
C VAL A 42 16.44 -28.96 6.17
N VAL A 43 16.04 -29.11 7.43
CA VAL A 43 16.62 -28.37 8.55
C VAL A 43 17.17 -29.37 9.55
N GLN A 44 18.48 -29.34 9.78
CA GLN A 44 19.13 -30.20 10.76
C GLN A 44 19.43 -29.40 12.03
N LYS A 45 19.08 -29.95 13.19
CA LYS A 45 19.45 -29.36 14.49
C LYS A 45 20.77 -29.97 14.92
N HIS A 46 21.76 -29.11 15.15
CA HIS A 46 23.14 -29.51 15.33
C HIS A 46 23.70 -28.99 16.66
N TRP A 47 23.97 -29.91 17.58
CA TRP A 47 24.67 -29.66 18.85
C TRP A 47 26.18 -29.77 18.67
N ALA A 48 26.75 -28.81 17.92
CA ALA A 48 28.20 -28.63 17.84
C ALA A 48 28.73 -27.89 19.08
N SER A 49 29.82 -27.12 18.92
CA SER A 49 30.29 -26.19 19.97
C SER A 49 29.21 -25.21 20.46
N ARG A 50 28.24 -24.87 19.59
CA ARG A 50 27.02 -24.13 19.89
C ARG A 50 25.87 -24.78 19.14
N LEU A 51 24.70 -24.83 19.78
CA LEU A 51 23.47 -25.24 19.13
C LEU A 51 23.14 -24.28 17.98
N HIS A 52 22.87 -24.84 16.80
CA HIS A 52 22.37 -24.11 15.64
C HIS A 52 21.50 -25.03 14.78
N TYR A 53 20.85 -24.44 13.79
CA TYR A 53 20.00 -25.13 12.83
C TYR A 53 20.60 -24.94 11.43
N ASP A 54 21.04 -26.03 10.81
CA ASP A 54 21.51 -26.04 9.44
C ASP A 54 20.30 -26.09 8.50
N PHE A 55 19.96 -24.95 7.91
CA PHE A 55 18.89 -24.79 6.93
C PHE A 55 19.43 -25.07 5.53
N ARG A 56 18.78 -25.96 4.78
CA ARG A 56 19.29 -26.39 3.47
C ARG A 56 18.21 -26.51 2.40
N LEU A 57 18.51 -26.05 1.20
CA LEU A 57 17.64 -26.12 0.02
C LEU A 57 18.33 -26.92 -1.10
N GLU A 58 17.63 -27.89 -1.68
CA GLU A 58 18.14 -28.61 -2.85
C GLU A 58 18.10 -27.74 -4.10
N LEU A 59 19.24 -27.60 -4.78
CA LEU A 59 19.35 -26.99 -6.09
C LEU A 59 20.48 -27.64 -6.88
N ASP A 60 20.23 -27.99 -8.15
CA ASP A 60 21.25 -28.55 -9.05
C ASP A 60 22.00 -29.79 -8.50
N GLY A 61 21.27 -30.67 -7.80
CA GLY A 61 21.78 -31.94 -7.27
C GLY A 61 22.67 -31.81 -6.03
N VAL A 62 22.64 -30.67 -5.34
CA VAL A 62 23.30 -30.41 -4.06
C VAL A 62 22.36 -29.67 -3.10
N LEU A 63 22.72 -29.65 -1.81
CA LEU A 63 22.04 -28.88 -0.77
C LEU A 63 22.80 -27.58 -0.51
N LEU A 64 22.25 -26.45 -0.96
CA LEU A 64 22.68 -25.10 -0.56
C LEU A 64 22.42 -24.94 0.93
N SER A 65 23.37 -24.38 1.68
CA SER A 65 23.43 -24.62 3.12
C SER A 65 23.74 -23.38 3.96
N TRP A 66 22.94 -23.16 5.02
CA TRP A 66 23.12 -22.05 5.95
C TRP A 66 23.02 -22.49 7.41
N ALA A 67 23.97 -22.08 8.25
CA ALA A 67 23.89 -22.24 9.69
C ALA A 67 23.09 -21.08 10.31
N VAL A 68 21.98 -21.39 10.99
CA VAL A 68 21.05 -20.44 11.61
C VAL A 68 21.08 -20.61 13.14
N PRO A 69 21.84 -19.81 13.91
CA PRO A 69 22.08 -20.06 15.33
C PRO A 69 20.81 -20.06 16.20
N LYS A 70 19.87 -19.16 15.91
CA LYS A 70 18.58 -19.07 16.62
C LYS A 70 17.45 -19.88 15.96
N GLY A 71 17.78 -20.62 14.90
CA GLY A 71 16.84 -21.35 14.06
C GLY A 71 15.76 -20.49 13.39
N PRO A 72 14.87 -21.13 12.61
CA PRO A 72 13.77 -20.46 11.93
C PRO A 72 12.69 -19.98 12.92
N SER A 73 11.91 -18.98 12.53
CA SER A 73 10.81 -18.41 13.33
C SER A 73 9.61 -18.15 12.42
N PHE A 74 8.40 -18.45 12.88
CA PHE A 74 7.19 -18.02 12.18
C PHE A 74 6.88 -16.53 12.36
N ASP A 75 7.62 -15.81 13.20
CA ASP A 75 7.43 -14.37 13.40
C ASP A 75 8.10 -13.56 12.28
N PRO A 76 7.35 -12.81 11.46
CA PRO A 76 7.93 -11.96 10.41
C PRO A 76 8.79 -10.80 10.95
N ALA A 77 8.67 -10.43 12.23
CA ALA A 77 9.53 -9.45 12.87
C ALA A 77 10.91 -10.03 13.23
N GLU A 78 11.04 -11.36 13.32
CA GLU A 78 12.27 -12.04 13.70
C GLU A 78 13.18 -12.28 12.48
N LYS A 79 14.18 -11.40 12.33
CA LYS A 79 15.25 -11.54 11.33
C LYS A 79 16.34 -12.47 11.85
N ARG A 80 16.39 -13.70 11.34
CA ARG A 80 17.33 -14.73 11.80
C ARG A 80 18.62 -14.67 10.98
N MET A 81 19.75 -14.43 11.63
CA MET A 81 21.06 -14.52 10.99
C MET A 81 21.30 -15.93 10.47
N ALA A 82 21.74 -16.05 9.21
CA ALA A 82 22.01 -17.30 8.52
C ALA A 82 23.39 -17.21 7.84
N ILE A 83 24.33 -18.08 8.19
CA ILE A 83 25.69 -18.05 7.65
C ILE A 83 25.80 -19.08 6.54
N HIS A 84 26.06 -18.65 5.31
CA HIS A 84 26.21 -19.56 4.18
C HIS A 84 27.51 -20.39 4.32
N VAL A 85 27.39 -21.72 4.28
CA VAL A 85 28.48 -22.69 4.42
C VAL A 85 28.66 -23.46 3.12
N GLU A 86 29.56 -24.45 3.08
CA GLU A 86 29.72 -25.28 1.88
C GLU A 86 28.45 -26.04 1.52
N ASP A 87 28.24 -26.31 0.23
CA ASP A 87 27.16 -27.17 -0.24
C ASP A 87 27.35 -28.61 0.26
N HIS A 88 26.25 -29.31 0.50
CA HIS A 88 26.27 -30.69 0.99
C HIS A 88 25.67 -31.64 -0.06
N PRO A 89 26.06 -32.93 -0.09
CA PRO A 89 25.42 -33.89 -0.98
C PRO A 89 23.96 -34.09 -0.54
N VAL A 90 23.05 -34.37 -1.49
CA VAL A 90 21.62 -34.59 -1.19
C VAL A 90 21.42 -35.71 -0.18
N SER A 91 22.26 -36.75 -0.22
CA SER A 91 22.27 -37.85 0.77
C SER A 91 22.50 -37.38 2.21
N TYR A 92 23.18 -36.24 2.42
CA TYR A 92 23.39 -35.67 3.75
C TYR A 92 22.09 -35.21 4.41
N GLY A 93 21.06 -34.86 3.63
CA GLY A 93 19.79 -34.41 4.18
C GLY A 93 19.06 -35.46 5.01
N GLY A 94 19.38 -36.74 4.84
CA GLY A 94 18.85 -37.83 5.66
C GLY A 94 19.70 -38.19 6.88
N PHE A 95 20.85 -37.55 7.10
CA PHE A 95 21.78 -37.95 8.14
C PHE A 95 21.31 -37.53 9.55
N GLU A 96 21.28 -38.50 10.46
CA GLU A 96 21.20 -38.33 11.90
C GLU A 96 22.31 -39.14 12.58
N GLY A 97 22.95 -38.57 13.59
CA GLY A 97 24.05 -39.26 14.27
C GLY A 97 24.94 -38.33 15.08
N THR A 98 26.00 -38.91 15.64
CA THR A 98 27.03 -38.14 16.36
C THR A 98 28.33 -38.15 15.56
N ILE A 99 28.76 -36.96 15.14
CA ILE A 99 30.03 -36.74 14.48
C ILE A 99 31.13 -36.75 15.57
N PRO A 100 32.14 -37.65 15.49
CA PRO A 100 33.13 -37.83 16.56
C PRO A 100 33.91 -36.55 16.90
N PRO A 101 34.40 -36.41 18.15
CA PRO A 101 35.26 -35.30 18.54
C PRO A 101 36.47 -35.13 17.62
N ARG A 102 36.92 -33.88 17.42
CA ARG A 102 38.03 -33.48 16.55
C ARG A 102 37.78 -33.66 15.04
N GLN A 103 36.59 -34.10 14.63
CA GLN A 103 36.13 -33.98 13.25
C GLN A 103 35.52 -32.59 12.99
N TYR A 104 35.51 -32.17 11.73
CA TYR A 104 34.82 -30.95 11.33
C TYR A 104 33.32 -31.11 11.55
N GLY A 105 32.69 -30.19 12.26
CA GLY A 105 31.28 -30.32 12.64
C GLY A 105 31.01 -31.34 13.75
N ALA A 106 31.99 -31.67 14.60
CA ALA A 106 31.79 -32.56 15.75
C ALA A 106 30.58 -32.14 16.60
N GLY A 107 29.71 -33.09 16.91
CA GLY A 107 28.44 -32.83 17.57
C GLY A 107 27.37 -33.86 17.20
N THR A 108 26.22 -33.76 17.85
CA THR A 108 25.04 -34.58 17.50
C THR A 108 24.17 -33.81 16.51
N VAL A 109 23.68 -34.51 15.49
CA VAL A 109 22.84 -33.98 14.42
C VAL A 109 21.54 -34.79 14.36
N ILE A 110 20.42 -34.09 14.31
CA ILE A 110 19.11 -34.68 13.96
C ILE A 110 18.48 -33.91 12.80
N VAL A 111 17.62 -34.57 12.04
CA VAL A 111 16.73 -33.97 11.04
C VAL A 111 15.55 -33.37 11.79
N TRP A 112 15.60 -32.05 12.01
CA TRP A 112 14.58 -31.33 12.76
C TRP A 112 13.36 -30.99 11.89
N ASP A 113 13.53 -30.75 10.60
CA ASP A 113 12.43 -30.59 9.64
C ASP A 113 12.86 -31.08 8.26
N ARG A 114 11.91 -31.50 7.44
CA ARG A 114 12.13 -31.93 6.05
C ARG A 114 10.87 -31.72 5.23
N GLY A 115 11.04 -31.60 3.92
CA GLY A 115 9.92 -31.54 2.99
C GLY A 115 10.34 -31.06 1.61
N THR A 116 9.43 -30.38 0.93
CA THR A 116 9.70 -29.76 -0.37
C THR A 116 9.67 -28.24 -0.28
N TRP A 117 10.34 -27.58 -1.22
CA TRP A 117 10.29 -26.13 -1.36
C TRP A 117 10.00 -25.72 -2.80
N GLU A 118 9.39 -24.55 -2.94
CA GLU A 118 9.00 -23.97 -4.22
C GLU A 118 9.65 -22.58 -4.34
N PRO A 119 10.59 -22.37 -5.28
CA PRO A 119 11.17 -21.05 -5.51
C PRO A 119 10.14 -20.09 -6.11
N VAL A 120 10.16 -18.83 -5.68
CA VAL A 120 9.46 -17.74 -6.35
C VAL A 120 10.44 -17.07 -7.33
N GLY A 121 10.29 -17.38 -8.61
CA GLY A 121 11.24 -16.98 -9.68
C GLY A 121 12.36 -18.01 -9.88
N ASP A 122 13.40 -17.66 -10.64
CA ASP A 122 14.55 -18.56 -10.83
C ASP A 122 15.49 -18.52 -9.59
N PRO A 123 15.67 -19.65 -8.88
CA PRO A 123 16.55 -19.71 -7.71
C PRO A 123 18.02 -19.48 -8.03
N ARG A 124 18.48 -19.69 -9.27
CA ARG A 124 19.88 -19.43 -9.67
C ARG A 124 20.15 -17.94 -9.71
N ASP A 125 19.22 -17.19 -10.29
CA ASP A 125 19.24 -15.72 -10.27
C ASP A 125 19.16 -15.17 -8.85
N GLY A 126 18.28 -15.75 -8.01
CA GLY A 126 18.14 -15.37 -6.62
C GLY A 126 19.43 -15.60 -5.82
N MET A 127 20.09 -16.74 -6.04
CA MET A 127 21.40 -17.04 -5.46
C MET A 127 22.49 -16.11 -5.98
N ALA A 128 22.47 -15.69 -7.23
CA ALA A 128 23.44 -14.72 -7.75
C ALA A 128 23.22 -13.32 -7.14
N LYS A 129 21.97 -12.86 -7.12
CA LYS A 129 21.56 -11.53 -6.61
C LYS A 129 21.59 -11.43 -5.08
N GLY A 130 21.67 -12.57 -4.38
CA GLY A 130 21.65 -12.60 -2.91
C GLY A 130 20.25 -12.41 -2.33
N LYS A 131 19.21 -12.83 -3.04
CA LYS A 131 17.81 -12.72 -2.62
C LYS A 131 17.03 -13.93 -3.11
N LEU A 132 16.68 -14.84 -2.21
CA LEU A 132 15.87 -16.02 -2.47
C LEU A 132 14.53 -15.89 -1.75
N LEU A 133 13.45 -15.88 -2.52
CA LEU A 133 12.07 -15.95 -2.01
C LEU A 133 11.52 -17.33 -2.36
N PHE A 134 10.92 -18.02 -1.40
CA PHE A 134 10.47 -19.39 -1.60
C PHE A 134 9.38 -19.82 -0.61
N LYS A 135 8.59 -20.82 -0.98
CA LYS A 135 7.61 -21.46 -0.12
C LYS A 135 8.16 -22.79 0.41
N LEU A 136 7.90 -23.10 1.68
CA LEU A 136 8.25 -24.37 2.32
C LEU A 136 6.99 -25.21 2.55
N HIS A 137 7.15 -26.52 2.40
CA HIS A 137 6.14 -27.55 2.63
C HIS A 137 6.75 -28.66 3.49
N GLY A 138 6.91 -28.38 4.78
CA GLY A 138 7.60 -29.25 5.73
C GLY A 138 6.70 -29.89 6.77
N ASP A 139 7.29 -30.82 7.52
CA ASP A 139 6.71 -31.39 8.72
C ASP A 139 6.47 -30.32 9.80
N LYS A 140 7.33 -29.29 9.89
CA LYS A 140 7.23 -28.22 10.90
C LYS A 140 7.11 -26.82 10.31
N LEU A 141 7.85 -26.52 9.25
CA LEU A 141 7.83 -25.22 8.60
C LEU A 141 6.91 -25.22 7.39
N ALA A 142 6.14 -24.15 7.23
CA ALA A 142 5.30 -23.94 6.05
C ALA A 142 5.24 -22.48 5.64
N GLY A 143 4.69 -22.24 4.43
CA GLY A 143 4.43 -20.90 3.92
C GLY A 143 5.65 -20.24 3.30
N LEU A 144 5.59 -18.92 3.13
CA LEU A 144 6.55 -18.10 2.39
C LEU A 144 7.69 -17.58 3.27
N TRP A 145 8.93 -17.72 2.78
CA TRP A 145 10.18 -17.39 3.47
C TRP A 145 11.13 -16.65 2.52
N GLU A 146 12.07 -15.91 3.09
CA GLU A 146 13.06 -15.18 2.32
C GLU A 146 14.45 -15.26 2.96
N LEU A 147 15.46 -15.43 2.10
CA LEU A 147 16.88 -15.36 2.41
C LEU A 147 17.48 -14.15 1.68
N VAL A 148 18.07 -13.21 2.41
CA VAL A 148 18.75 -12.02 1.86
C VAL A 148 20.22 -11.99 2.29
N ARG A 149 21.14 -11.93 1.33
CA ARG A 149 22.57 -11.76 1.58
C ARG A 149 22.84 -10.33 2.03
N ILE A 150 23.56 -10.20 3.14
CA ILE A 150 24.00 -8.91 3.69
C ILE A 150 25.53 -8.78 3.72
N ALA A 151 26.23 -9.77 3.17
CA ALA A 151 27.69 -9.78 3.03
C ALA A 151 28.19 -8.58 2.21
N LYS A 152 29.29 -7.96 2.65
CA LYS A 152 30.01 -6.94 1.91
C LYS A 152 31.16 -7.57 1.11
N PRO A 153 31.59 -6.96 -0.01
CA PRO A 153 32.76 -7.42 -0.74
C PRO A 153 33.99 -7.51 0.19
N GLY A 154 34.58 -8.70 0.30
CA GLY A 154 35.77 -8.96 1.14
C GLY A 154 35.50 -9.66 2.48
N ASP A 155 34.23 -9.91 2.85
CA ASP A 155 33.91 -10.66 4.06
C ASP A 155 34.38 -12.13 3.95
N LYS A 156 35.01 -12.64 5.02
CA LYS A 156 35.45 -14.05 5.10
C LYS A 156 34.28 -15.04 5.22
N GLN A 157 33.12 -14.55 5.63
CA GLN A 157 31.87 -15.29 5.75
C GLN A 157 30.83 -14.60 4.87
N GLU A 158 29.87 -15.36 4.36
CA GLU A 158 28.74 -14.81 3.62
C GLU A 158 27.51 -14.78 4.56
N PRO A 159 27.29 -13.70 5.33
CA PRO A 159 26.10 -13.57 6.15
C PRO A 159 24.86 -13.29 5.29
N TRP A 160 23.78 -13.98 5.66
CA TRP A 160 22.43 -13.84 5.14
C TRP A 160 21.47 -13.61 6.32
N ILE A 161 20.25 -13.18 5.98
CA ILE A 161 19.13 -13.12 6.90
C ILE A 161 18.03 -14.03 6.36
N LEU A 162 17.65 -15.03 7.14
CA LEU A 162 16.45 -15.83 6.96
C LEU A 162 15.30 -15.19 7.75
N PHE A 163 14.14 -15.03 7.13
CA PHE A 163 12.96 -14.57 7.86
C PHE A 163 11.66 -15.04 7.18
N LYS A 164 10.63 -15.15 8.00
CA LYS A 164 9.27 -15.50 7.56
C LYS A 164 8.61 -14.30 6.89
N LYS A 165 7.93 -14.53 5.76
CA LYS A 165 7.04 -13.53 5.17
C LYS A 165 5.66 -13.64 5.81
N ARG A 166 4.96 -12.52 5.92
CA ARG A 166 3.57 -12.48 6.40
C ARG A 166 2.68 -13.29 5.46
N ASP A 167 2.11 -14.38 5.97
CA ASP A 167 1.12 -15.23 5.31
C ASP A 167 0.29 -15.98 6.37
N ALA A 168 -0.51 -16.97 5.97
CA ALA A 168 -1.37 -17.75 6.87
C ALA A 168 -0.62 -18.52 7.99
N TRP A 169 0.69 -18.73 7.82
CA TRP A 169 1.55 -19.45 8.77
C TRP A 169 2.33 -18.52 9.69
N ALA A 170 2.35 -17.22 9.40
CA ALA A 170 3.02 -16.24 10.24
C ALA A 170 2.37 -16.15 11.63
N ARG A 171 3.19 -16.21 12.68
CA ARG A 171 2.77 -16.14 14.08
C ARG A 171 3.79 -15.36 14.89
N PRO A 172 3.39 -14.41 15.75
CA PRO A 172 4.31 -13.75 16.66
C PRO A 172 5.08 -14.76 17.52
N LEU A 173 6.36 -14.50 17.79
CA LEU A 173 7.22 -15.41 18.56
C LEU A 173 6.70 -15.56 20.00
N ALA A 174 6.10 -14.49 20.53
CA ALA A 174 5.44 -14.51 21.85
C ALA A 174 4.27 -15.50 21.93
N ASP A 175 3.61 -15.77 20.80
CA ASP A 175 2.46 -16.69 20.74
C ASP A 175 2.88 -18.11 20.37
N TYR A 176 3.94 -18.25 19.56
CA TYR A 176 4.40 -19.54 19.09
C TYR A 176 5.87 -19.55 18.68
N ASP A 177 6.68 -20.21 19.52
CA ASP A 177 8.04 -20.59 19.17
C ASP A 177 8.07 -22.04 18.67
N VAL A 178 8.20 -22.23 17.36
CA VAL A 178 8.25 -23.56 16.71
C VAL A 178 9.42 -24.41 17.21
N ILE A 179 10.53 -23.79 17.60
CA ILE A 179 11.73 -24.49 18.07
C ILE A 179 11.47 -25.09 19.44
N ALA A 180 10.84 -24.32 20.33
CA ALA A 180 10.46 -24.78 21.66
C ALA A 180 9.30 -25.79 21.60
N ALA A 181 8.31 -25.55 20.73
CA ALA A 181 7.13 -26.38 20.61
C ALA A 181 7.42 -27.76 19.99
N LEU A 182 8.33 -27.83 19.00
CA LEU A 182 8.60 -29.04 18.23
C LEU A 182 10.11 -29.35 18.18
N PRO A 183 10.76 -29.74 19.29
CA PRO A 183 12.22 -29.86 19.37
C PRO A 183 12.82 -31.14 18.75
N ASP A 184 12.00 -32.17 18.53
CA ASP A 184 12.41 -33.56 18.22
C ASP A 184 12.73 -33.81 16.74
N SER A 185 13.26 -34.99 16.40
CA SER A 185 13.50 -35.44 15.03
C SER A 185 12.20 -35.78 14.28
N VAL A 186 12.11 -35.42 13.00
CA VAL A 186 11.00 -35.84 12.11
C VAL A 186 11.28 -37.16 11.38
N VAL A 187 12.48 -37.74 11.55
CA VAL A 187 12.79 -39.11 11.11
C VAL A 187 12.32 -40.11 12.16
N ASP A 188 12.62 -39.86 13.43
CA ASP A 188 12.17 -40.69 14.56
C ASP A 188 10.67 -40.49 14.85
N LYS A 189 10.20 -39.24 14.84
CA LYS A 189 8.79 -38.87 15.08
C LYS A 189 8.23 -38.09 13.90
N PRO A 190 7.90 -38.77 12.78
CA PRO A 190 7.33 -38.11 11.62
C PRO A 190 6.01 -37.44 11.99
N LEU A 191 5.91 -36.16 11.67
CA LEU A 191 4.68 -35.39 11.88
C LEU A 191 3.85 -35.41 10.59
N GLY A 192 4.50 -35.51 9.42
CA GLY A 192 3.87 -35.23 8.14
C GLY A 192 3.60 -33.74 7.96
N PRO A 193 3.28 -33.31 6.73
CA PRO A 193 3.23 -31.90 6.37
C PRO A 193 2.31 -31.10 7.30
N VAL A 194 2.84 -30.02 7.88
CA VAL A 194 2.07 -29.18 8.82
C VAL A 194 0.80 -28.64 8.17
N GLU A 195 0.83 -28.39 6.86
CA GLU A 195 -0.33 -27.96 6.07
C GLU A 195 -1.48 -28.98 6.05
N GLN A 196 -1.20 -30.27 6.24
CA GLN A 196 -2.21 -31.33 6.33
C GLN A 196 -2.72 -31.52 7.77
N ARG A 197 -1.83 -31.39 8.77
CA ARG A 197 -2.16 -31.57 10.19
C ARG A 197 -2.93 -30.39 10.77
N GLU A 198 -2.49 -29.20 10.43
CA GLU A 198 -3.15 -27.95 10.75
C GLU A 198 -3.63 -27.38 9.42
N PRO A 199 -4.82 -27.79 8.92
CA PRO A 199 -5.44 -27.07 7.82
C PRO A 199 -5.80 -25.69 8.36
N ARG A 200 -4.81 -24.79 8.35
CA ARG A 200 -5.03 -23.37 8.49
C ARG A 200 -5.77 -23.03 7.24
N GLY A 201 -7.10 -22.95 7.40
CA GLY A 201 -7.99 -22.42 6.38
C GLY A 201 -7.24 -21.24 5.81
N VAL A 202 -6.84 -21.40 4.56
CA VAL A 202 -6.20 -20.36 3.80
C VAL A 202 -7.12 -19.16 4.03
N ALA A 203 -6.69 -18.15 4.78
CA ALA A 203 -7.32 -16.85 4.65
C ALA A 203 -7.19 -16.59 3.15
N PRO A 204 -8.29 -16.56 2.38
CA PRO A 204 -8.27 -16.99 0.99
C PRO A 204 -7.31 -16.11 0.19
N ALA A 205 -6.13 -16.66 -0.05
CA ALA A 205 -5.22 -16.35 -1.14
C ALA A 205 -4.92 -17.65 -1.92
N SER A 206 -5.79 -18.65 -1.81
CA SER A 206 -6.15 -19.43 -2.99
C SER A 206 -7.15 -18.57 -3.75
N GLU A 207 -6.83 -18.19 -4.99
CA GLU A 207 -7.90 -18.09 -5.99
C GLU A 207 -8.83 -19.28 -5.74
N PRO A 208 -10.12 -19.09 -5.40
CA PRO A 208 -11.05 -20.17 -5.67
C PRO A 208 -10.92 -20.42 -7.17
N PRO A 209 -10.83 -21.67 -7.64
CA PRO A 209 -11.01 -21.96 -9.05
C PRO A 209 -12.48 -21.70 -9.34
N TRP A 210 -12.86 -20.43 -9.40
CA TRP A 210 -13.99 -19.99 -10.18
C TRP A 210 -13.56 -20.18 -11.64
N VAL A 211 -13.49 -21.44 -12.09
CA VAL A 211 -13.85 -21.71 -13.47
C VAL A 211 -15.35 -21.49 -13.49
N VAL A 212 -15.75 -20.23 -13.68
CA VAL A 212 -17.17 -19.88 -13.74
C VAL A 212 -17.63 -20.39 -15.09
N GLY A 213 -18.52 -21.38 -15.11
CA GLY A 213 -19.11 -21.85 -16.35
C GLY A 213 -20.07 -20.81 -16.92
N SER A 214 -20.75 -20.06 -16.05
CA SER A 214 -21.73 -19.04 -16.42
C SER A 214 -21.87 -17.92 -15.37
N PRO A 215 -22.10 -16.65 -15.76
CA PRO A 215 -22.38 -15.54 -14.83
C PRO A 215 -23.53 -15.81 -13.85
N ALA A 216 -24.45 -16.71 -14.20
CA ALA A 216 -25.58 -17.12 -13.35
C ALA A 216 -25.14 -17.81 -12.04
N GLU A 217 -23.94 -18.39 -12.01
CA GLU A 217 -23.41 -19.14 -10.86
C GLU A 217 -22.77 -18.21 -9.82
N LEU A 218 -22.57 -16.94 -10.17
CA LEU A 218 -21.94 -15.98 -9.28
C LEU A 218 -22.89 -15.52 -8.17
N PRO A 219 -22.41 -15.41 -6.92
CA PRO A 219 -23.23 -14.93 -5.81
C PRO A 219 -23.71 -13.52 -6.07
N GLY A 220 -25.00 -13.24 -5.85
CA GLY A 220 -25.58 -11.92 -6.09
C GLY A 220 -25.78 -11.52 -7.56
N ALA A 221 -25.50 -12.41 -8.52
CA ALA A 221 -25.80 -12.14 -9.93
C ALA A 221 -27.33 -12.14 -10.15
N VAL A 222 -27.82 -11.13 -10.87
CA VAL A 222 -29.26 -10.98 -11.16
C VAL A 222 -29.47 -10.91 -12.66
N LYS A 223 -30.34 -11.75 -13.20
CA LYS A 223 -30.74 -11.66 -14.61
C LYS A 223 -31.41 -10.32 -14.87
N ALA A 224 -30.85 -9.52 -15.77
CA ALA A 224 -31.29 -8.16 -16.02
C ALA A 224 -31.05 -7.76 -17.48
N LYS A 225 -31.74 -6.70 -17.93
CA LYS A 225 -31.41 -6.06 -19.20
C LYS A 225 -30.12 -5.26 -19.06
N LEU A 226 -29.33 -5.21 -20.12
CA LEU A 226 -28.12 -4.39 -20.17
C LEU A 226 -28.47 -2.91 -19.90
N PRO A 227 -27.86 -2.27 -18.88
CA PRO A 227 -28.06 -0.85 -18.65
C PRO A 227 -27.47 -0.04 -19.81
N SER A 228 -28.23 0.92 -20.35
CA SER A 228 -27.76 1.80 -21.44
C SER A 228 -26.65 2.76 -21.00
N THR A 229 -26.55 3.04 -19.70
CA THR A 229 -25.49 3.85 -19.11
C THR A 229 -25.02 3.23 -17.80
N LEU A 230 -23.73 3.45 -17.48
CA LEU A 230 -23.13 3.05 -16.22
C LEU A 230 -22.09 4.10 -15.81
N ALA A 231 -22.28 4.73 -14.64
CA ALA A 231 -21.26 5.59 -14.08
C ALA A 231 -20.24 4.76 -13.28
N PRO A 232 -18.93 5.05 -13.40
CA PRO A 232 -17.91 4.23 -12.77
C PRO A 232 -17.87 4.44 -11.24
N GLN A 233 -17.45 3.40 -10.53
CA GLN A 233 -17.15 3.49 -9.10
C GLN A 233 -15.91 4.36 -8.85
N LEU A 234 -15.96 5.22 -7.83
CA LEU A 234 -14.87 6.15 -7.51
C LEU A 234 -14.22 5.80 -6.16
N ALA A 235 -12.89 5.85 -6.11
CA ALA A 235 -12.12 5.58 -4.90
C ALA A 235 -12.05 6.80 -3.95
N LEU A 236 -12.09 6.60 -2.64
CA LEU A 236 -11.86 7.65 -1.64
C LEU A 236 -10.35 7.85 -1.41
N PRO A 237 -9.82 9.10 -1.39
CA PRO A 237 -8.43 9.33 -1.02
C PRO A 237 -8.16 8.93 0.43
N SER A 238 -7.11 8.15 0.68
CA SER A 238 -6.73 7.77 2.04
C SER A 238 -5.22 7.94 2.27
N LYS A 239 -4.86 8.43 3.47
CA LYS A 239 -3.48 8.36 3.99
C LYS A 239 -3.27 7.13 4.89
N LYS A 240 -4.36 6.53 5.39
CA LYS A 240 -4.30 5.33 6.23
C LYS A 240 -4.31 4.10 5.33
N LEU A 241 -3.33 3.23 5.52
CA LEU A 241 -3.30 1.92 4.87
C LEU A 241 -4.38 1.05 5.54
N PRO A 242 -5.41 0.57 4.82
CA PRO A 242 -6.36 -0.37 5.38
C PRO A 242 -5.60 -1.66 5.70
N GLY A 243 -5.62 -2.09 6.96
CA GLY A 243 -5.03 -3.36 7.39
C GLY A 243 -6.11 -4.42 7.62
N GLY A 244 -5.72 -5.70 7.59
CA GLY A 244 -6.59 -6.84 7.91
C GLY A 244 -6.99 -7.69 6.69
N ALA A 245 -7.55 -8.86 6.97
CA ALA A 245 -8.12 -9.73 5.95
C ALA A 245 -9.33 -9.05 5.28
N GLY A 246 -9.48 -9.17 3.96
CA GLY A 246 -10.62 -8.63 3.21
C GLY A 246 -10.30 -7.51 2.20
N TRP A 247 -9.02 -7.15 2.03
CA TRP A 247 -8.58 -6.18 1.03
C TRP A 247 -7.67 -6.82 0.00
N SER A 248 -7.81 -6.40 -1.25
CA SER A 248 -6.82 -6.60 -2.30
C SER A 248 -6.32 -5.27 -2.82
N TYR A 249 -5.10 -5.25 -3.37
CA TYR A 249 -4.44 -4.04 -3.78
C TYR A 249 -4.02 -4.13 -5.25
N GLU A 250 -4.34 -3.11 -6.03
CA GLU A 250 -3.96 -3.00 -7.44
C GLU A 250 -3.00 -1.82 -7.62
N ILE A 251 -2.24 -1.84 -8.72
CA ILE A 251 -1.48 -0.66 -9.14
C ILE A 251 -2.49 0.45 -9.45
N LYS A 252 -2.22 1.66 -8.95
CA LYS A 252 -2.93 2.84 -9.44
C LYS A 252 -2.32 3.22 -10.79
N PHE A 253 -3.00 2.83 -11.86
CA PHE A 253 -2.64 3.26 -13.20
C PHE A 253 -2.85 4.76 -13.37
N ASP A 254 -2.01 5.31 -14.22
CA ASP A 254 -1.93 6.71 -14.56
C ASP A 254 -2.30 6.86 -16.04
N GLY A 255 -3.58 7.05 -16.30
CA GLY A 255 -4.15 6.98 -17.63
C GLY A 255 -5.52 7.65 -17.73
N TYR A 256 -6.31 7.20 -18.71
CA TYR A 256 -7.71 7.60 -18.82
C TYR A 256 -8.65 6.45 -18.45
N ARG A 257 -9.59 6.73 -17.56
CA ARG A 257 -10.64 5.79 -17.17
C ARG A 257 -11.57 5.55 -18.35
N LEU A 258 -11.75 4.28 -18.71
CA LEU A 258 -12.56 3.87 -19.84
C LEU A 258 -13.54 2.76 -19.41
N LEU A 259 -14.75 2.81 -19.96
CA LEU A 259 -15.78 1.79 -19.82
C LEU A 259 -16.12 1.26 -21.21
N ALA A 260 -16.04 -0.05 -21.41
CA ALA A 260 -16.49 -0.66 -22.66
C ALA A 260 -17.91 -1.20 -22.48
N HIS A 261 -18.84 -0.63 -23.25
CA HIS A 261 -20.22 -1.08 -23.37
C HIS A 261 -20.31 -2.02 -24.56
N VAL A 262 -20.68 -3.28 -24.33
CA VAL A 262 -20.92 -4.26 -25.38
C VAL A 262 -22.40 -4.57 -25.44
N GLU A 263 -23.05 -4.33 -26.57
CA GLU A 263 -24.47 -4.60 -26.80
C GLU A 263 -24.66 -5.31 -28.13
N HIS A 264 -25.20 -6.53 -28.10
CA HIS A 264 -25.33 -7.39 -29.28
C HIS A 264 -24.00 -7.60 -30.04
N GLY A 265 -22.87 -7.61 -29.31
CA GLY A 265 -21.53 -7.72 -29.88
C GLY A 265 -20.95 -6.42 -30.47
N GLU A 266 -21.69 -5.31 -30.43
CA GLU A 266 -21.17 -3.99 -30.82
C GLU A 266 -20.58 -3.26 -29.61
N VAL A 267 -19.42 -2.64 -29.81
CA VAL A 267 -18.61 -2.03 -28.74
C VAL A 267 -18.70 -0.51 -28.80
N LYS A 268 -18.95 0.11 -27.65
CA LYS A 268 -18.72 1.54 -27.42
C LYS A 268 -17.74 1.75 -26.28
N LEU A 269 -16.74 2.60 -26.49
CA LEU A 269 -15.72 2.95 -25.51
C LEU A 269 -16.06 4.33 -24.92
N MET A 270 -16.54 4.32 -23.68
CA MET A 270 -17.06 5.49 -22.99
C MET A 270 -16.04 5.97 -21.95
N THR A 271 -15.67 7.24 -22.00
CA THR A 271 -14.87 7.86 -20.94
C THR A 271 -15.65 7.93 -19.62
N ARG A 272 -14.95 8.21 -18.52
CA ARG A 272 -15.56 8.47 -17.19
C ARG A 272 -16.76 9.43 -17.23
N ASN A 273 -16.70 10.47 -18.07
CA ASN A 273 -17.74 11.51 -18.18
C ASN A 273 -18.81 11.18 -19.25
N GLY A 274 -18.80 9.97 -19.80
CA GLY A 274 -19.80 9.51 -20.76
C GLY A 274 -19.56 9.94 -22.20
N ASN A 275 -18.38 10.47 -22.54
CA ASN A 275 -18.03 10.76 -23.93
C ASN A 275 -17.67 9.47 -24.67
N ASP A 276 -18.21 9.28 -25.87
CA ASP A 276 -17.89 8.16 -26.76
C ASP A 276 -16.56 8.42 -27.49
N TRP A 277 -15.56 7.59 -27.21
CA TRP A 277 -14.22 7.60 -27.80
C TRP A 277 -13.97 6.42 -28.74
N THR A 278 -15.00 5.68 -29.14
CA THR A 278 -14.89 4.48 -29.98
C THR A 278 -14.14 4.74 -31.28
N SER A 279 -14.41 5.87 -31.95
CA SER A 279 -13.73 6.23 -33.20
C SER A 279 -12.25 6.57 -33.01
N LYS A 280 -11.89 7.17 -31.86
CA LYS A 280 -10.50 7.51 -31.51
C LYS A 280 -9.70 6.28 -31.14
N LEU A 281 -10.35 5.30 -30.50
CA LEU A 281 -9.75 4.09 -29.95
C LEU A 281 -10.15 2.85 -30.74
N LYS A 282 -10.26 2.96 -32.08
CA LYS A 282 -10.71 1.87 -32.93
C LYS A 282 -9.94 0.55 -32.71
N PRO A 283 -8.59 0.54 -32.59
CA PRO A 283 -7.87 -0.70 -32.32
C PRO A 283 -8.33 -1.41 -31.03
N LEU A 284 -8.57 -0.65 -29.94
CA LEU A 284 -9.10 -1.21 -28.70
C LEU A 284 -10.55 -1.66 -28.83
N ALA A 285 -11.39 -0.91 -29.56
CA ALA A 285 -12.78 -1.30 -29.80
C ALA A 285 -12.85 -2.63 -30.57
N ASP A 286 -12.01 -2.79 -31.59
CA ASP A 286 -11.87 -4.03 -32.35
C ASP A 286 -11.36 -5.18 -31.46
N ALA A 287 -10.40 -4.91 -30.57
CA ALA A 287 -9.89 -5.90 -29.61
C ALA A 287 -10.97 -6.37 -28.62
N VAL A 288 -11.78 -5.46 -28.07
CA VAL A 288 -12.91 -5.84 -27.19
C VAL A 288 -13.96 -6.60 -27.99
N LYS A 289 -14.22 -6.23 -29.25
CA LYS A 289 -15.16 -6.93 -30.13
C LYS A 289 -14.68 -8.36 -30.41
N ALA A 290 -13.38 -8.56 -30.57
CA ALA A 290 -12.77 -9.88 -30.78
C ALA A 290 -12.94 -10.82 -29.57
N MET A 291 -13.27 -10.30 -28.38
CA MET A 291 -13.61 -11.14 -27.23
C MET A 291 -14.93 -11.92 -27.41
N GLY A 292 -15.77 -11.55 -28.39
CA GLY A 292 -17.00 -12.30 -28.71
C GLY A 292 -18.12 -12.17 -27.66
N LEU A 293 -18.04 -11.19 -26.77
CA LEU A 293 -19.04 -10.96 -25.72
C LEU A 293 -20.37 -10.51 -26.34
N LYS A 294 -21.51 -11.04 -25.87
CA LYS A 294 -22.83 -10.63 -26.39
C LYS A 294 -23.34 -9.36 -25.73
N SER A 295 -23.18 -9.27 -24.41
CA SER A 295 -23.53 -8.08 -23.65
C SER A 295 -22.59 -7.92 -22.46
N ALA A 296 -22.02 -6.74 -22.24
CA ALA A 296 -21.10 -6.52 -21.13
C ALA A 296 -20.93 -5.03 -20.79
N TRP A 297 -20.56 -4.76 -19.54
CA TRP A 297 -19.85 -3.56 -19.14
C TRP A 297 -18.49 -3.97 -18.58
N LEU A 298 -17.41 -3.50 -19.19
CA LEU A 298 -16.04 -3.69 -18.73
C LEU A 298 -15.52 -2.35 -18.21
N ASP A 299 -14.84 -2.37 -17.07
CA ASP A 299 -14.29 -1.17 -16.42
C ASP A 299 -12.77 -1.29 -16.28
N GLY A 300 -12.05 -0.30 -16.80
CA GLY A 300 -10.60 -0.35 -16.90
C GLY A 300 -9.93 1.01 -17.03
N GLU A 301 -8.61 1.00 -17.13
CA GLU A 301 -7.79 2.19 -17.41
C GLU A 301 -7.01 1.98 -18.70
N ILE A 302 -7.00 2.97 -19.59
CA ILE A 302 -6.11 2.94 -20.75
C ILE A 302 -4.80 3.67 -20.46
N VAL A 303 -3.69 3.05 -20.84
CA VAL A 303 -2.33 3.56 -20.62
C VAL A 303 -1.46 3.30 -21.85
N VAL A 304 -0.32 3.96 -21.93
CA VAL A 304 0.79 3.58 -22.82
C VAL A 304 1.95 3.16 -21.93
N LEU A 305 2.53 2.01 -22.22
CA LEU A 305 3.68 1.48 -21.47
C LEU A 305 5.00 1.90 -22.15
N ASP A 306 6.05 2.13 -21.35
CA ASP A 306 7.42 2.26 -21.86
C ASP A 306 8.09 0.88 -22.06
N ASP A 307 9.35 0.88 -22.50
CA ASP A 307 10.15 -0.33 -22.74
C ASP A 307 10.37 -1.16 -21.45
N ASP A 308 10.25 -0.55 -20.27
CA ASP A 308 10.32 -1.20 -18.96
C ASP A 308 8.93 -1.68 -18.47
N GLY A 309 7.88 -1.53 -19.29
CA GLY A 309 6.52 -1.92 -18.98
C GLY A 309 5.79 -0.98 -18.01
N LYS A 310 6.26 0.26 -17.83
CA LYS A 310 5.66 1.24 -16.92
C LYS A 310 4.69 2.17 -17.64
N PRO A 311 3.53 2.52 -17.04
CA PRO A 311 2.63 3.51 -17.59
C PRO A 311 3.27 4.90 -17.69
N VAL A 312 3.22 5.52 -18.87
CA VAL A 312 3.72 6.87 -19.14
C VAL A 312 2.58 7.77 -19.64
N PHE A 313 2.10 8.66 -18.78
CA PHE A 313 0.94 9.52 -19.08
C PHE A 313 1.14 10.46 -20.28
N ASN A 314 2.33 11.05 -20.42
CA ASN A 314 2.63 11.89 -21.59
C ASN A 314 2.60 11.09 -22.90
N ALA A 315 2.98 9.81 -22.88
CA ALA A 315 2.93 8.96 -24.07
C ALA A 315 1.48 8.70 -24.49
N LEU A 316 0.56 8.54 -23.52
CA LEU A 316 -0.87 8.40 -23.80
C LEU A 316 -1.45 9.61 -24.53
N GLN A 317 -1.17 10.84 -24.08
CA GLN A 317 -1.62 12.04 -24.80
C GLN A 317 -1.04 12.13 -26.21
N ASN A 318 0.26 11.85 -26.34
CA ASN A 318 0.93 11.84 -27.65
C ASN A 318 0.31 10.80 -28.60
N ALA A 319 -0.16 9.67 -28.09
CA ALA A 319 -0.85 8.65 -28.90
C ALA A 319 -2.15 9.20 -29.49
N PHE A 320 -2.92 10.00 -28.71
CA PHE A 320 -4.11 10.69 -29.23
C PHE A 320 -3.75 11.79 -30.23
N ASP A 321 -2.78 12.65 -29.92
CA ASP A 321 -2.38 13.77 -30.78
C ASP A 321 -1.81 13.30 -32.13
N SER A 322 -1.09 12.17 -32.13
CA SER A 322 -0.47 11.60 -33.33
C SER A 322 -1.32 10.52 -34.02
N ALA A 323 -2.55 10.28 -33.54
CA ALA A 323 -3.44 9.21 -34.00
C ALA A 323 -2.80 7.80 -34.03
N ARG A 324 -1.78 7.56 -33.18
CA ARG A 324 -1.11 6.27 -33.01
C ARG A 324 -1.68 5.55 -31.79
N THR A 325 -2.97 5.21 -31.86
CA THR A 325 -3.69 4.58 -30.75
C THR A 325 -3.52 3.06 -30.68
N GLY A 326 -2.68 2.48 -31.55
CA GLY A 326 -2.34 1.05 -31.54
C GLY A 326 -1.48 0.63 -30.35
N ASP A 327 -0.69 1.54 -29.78
CA ASP A 327 0.21 1.25 -28.65
C ASP A 327 -0.47 1.43 -27.27
N ILE A 328 -1.79 1.64 -27.26
CA ILE A 328 -2.56 1.87 -26.03
C ILE A 328 -3.03 0.53 -25.48
N ASP A 329 -2.61 0.21 -24.26
CA ASP A 329 -3.09 -0.93 -23.50
C ASP A 329 -4.33 -0.56 -22.68
N TYR A 330 -5.28 -1.48 -22.57
CA TYR A 330 -6.47 -1.34 -21.74
C TYR A 330 -6.44 -2.35 -20.57
N PHE A 331 -6.11 -1.85 -19.38
CA PHE A 331 -6.07 -2.63 -18.14
C PHE A 331 -7.47 -2.70 -17.51
N LEU A 332 -8.11 -3.86 -17.66
CA LEU A 332 -9.42 -4.17 -17.11
C LEU A 332 -9.30 -4.60 -15.65
N PHE A 333 -10.10 -4.00 -14.76
CA PHE A 333 -10.10 -4.35 -13.33
C PHE A 333 -11.48 -4.65 -12.73
N ASP A 334 -12.58 -4.46 -13.48
CA ASP A 334 -13.93 -4.85 -13.01
C ASP A 334 -14.88 -5.21 -14.17
N LEU A 335 -15.93 -5.97 -13.86
CA LEU A 335 -16.96 -6.47 -14.78
C LEU A 335 -18.36 -6.30 -14.15
N PRO A 336 -18.98 -5.11 -14.21
CA PRO A 336 -20.28 -4.87 -13.59
C PRO A 336 -21.46 -5.59 -14.25
N PHE A 337 -21.35 -5.99 -15.52
CA PHE A 337 -22.40 -6.70 -16.25
C PHE A 337 -21.80 -7.66 -17.28
N HIS A 338 -22.36 -8.87 -17.40
CA HIS A 338 -21.97 -9.83 -18.44
C HIS A 338 -23.12 -10.78 -18.83
N ASP A 339 -23.33 -10.97 -20.13
CA ASP A 339 -24.21 -11.97 -20.75
C ASP A 339 -25.62 -12.07 -20.14
N GLY A 340 -26.25 -10.91 -19.92
CA GLY A 340 -27.61 -10.80 -19.40
C GLY A 340 -27.72 -10.83 -17.87
N TYR A 341 -26.59 -10.76 -17.17
CA TYR A 341 -26.55 -10.71 -15.71
C TYR A 341 -25.91 -9.41 -15.22
N ASP A 342 -26.63 -8.73 -14.33
CA ASP A 342 -26.12 -7.62 -13.53
C ASP A 342 -25.31 -8.21 -12.37
N LEU A 343 -24.02 -7.91 -12.38
CA LEU A 343 -23.04 -8.40 -11.40
C LEU A 343 -22.74 -7.34 -10.34
N ARG A 344 -23.40 -6.18 -10.34
CA ARG A 344 -23.07 -5.11 -9.38
C ARG A 344 -23.27 -5.51 -7.92
N GLN A 345 -24.16 -6.45 -7.62
CA GLN A 345 -24.33 -7.00 -6.26
C GLN A 345 -23.42 -8.19 -5.96
N THR A 346 -22.72 -8.72 -6.97
CA THR A 346 -21.74 -9.79 -6.80
C THR A 346 -20.48 -9.25 -6.12
N PRO A 347 -19.88 -9.95 -5.15
CA PRO A 347 -18.61 -9.56 -4.53
C PRO A 347 -17.48 -9.32 -5.54
N LEU A 348 -16.64 -8.30 -5.30
CA LEU A 348 -15.53 -7.92 -6.18
C LEU A 348 -14.64 -9.10 -6.57
N GLN A 349 -14.29 -9.97 -5.63
CA GLN A 349 -13.44 -11.14 -5.89
C GLN A 349 -14.03 -12.04 -6.99
N ALA A 350 -15.35 -12.29 -6.94
CA ALA A 350 -16.03 -13.13 -7.91
C ALA A 350 -16.15 -12.46 -9.29
N ARG A 351 -16.42 -11.15 -9.33
CA ARG A 351 -16.44 -10.37 -10.60
C ARG A 351 -15.07 -10.39 -11.28
N ARG A 352 -14.00 -10.18 -10.49
CA ARG A 352 -12.62 -10.18 -10.97
C ARG A 352 -12.16 -11.55 -11.45
N ALA A 353 -12.56 -12.63 -10.78
CA ALA A 353 -12.23 -13.98 -11.22
C ALA A 353 -12.83 -14.29 -12.61
N LEU A 354 -14.11 -13.95 -12.83
CA LEU A 354 -14.75 -14.07 -14.14
C LEU A 354 -14.07 -13.17 -15.19
N LEU A 355 -13.74 -11.92 -14.84
CA LEU A 355 -13.02 -11.02 -15.73
C LEU A 355 -11.65 -11.58 -16.13
N LYS A 356 -10.90 -12.14 -15.17
CA LYS A 356 -9.59 -12.75 -15.41
C LYS A 356 -9.71 -13.89 -16.42
N GLN A 357 -10.68 -14.79 -16.24
CA GLN A 357 -10.95 -15.88 -17.18
C GLN A 357 -11.25 -15.34 -18.59
N LEU A 358 -12.11 -14.31 -18.72
CA LEU A 358 -12.45 -13.72 -20.02
C LEU A 358 -11.22 -13.11 -20.70
N VAL A 359 -10.37 -12.41 -19.95
CA VAL A 359 -9.16 -11.79 -20.49
C VAL A 359 -8.08 -12.81 -20.79
N GLU A 360 -7.91 -13.88 -20.01
CA GLU A 360 -6.95 -14.95 -20.32
C GLU A 360 -7.38 -15.78 -21.54
N GLN A 361 -8.68 -16.00 -21.73
CA GLN A 361 -9.22 -16.77 -22.86
C GLN A 361 -9.29 -15.97 -24.16
N HIS A 362 -9.56 -14.67 -24.06
CA HIS A 362 -9.91 -13.85 -25.21
C HIS A 362 -9.15 -12.52 -25.30
N GLY A 363 -8.34 -12.20 -24.30
CA GLY A 363 -7.51 -11.00 -24.30
C GLY A 363 -6.39 -11.12 -25.31
N GLY A 364 -6.39 -10.20 -26.27
CA GLY A 364 -5.26 -10.01 -27.18
C GLY A 364 -4.10 -9.27 -26.50
N GLU A 365 -3.16 -8.79 -27.32
CA GLU A 365 -1.96 -8.08 -26.85
C GLU A 365 -2.26 -6.84 -25.99
N HIS A 366 -3.31 -6.10 -26.34
CA HIS A 366 -3.65 -4.80 -25.74
C HIS A 366 -4.76 -4.84 -24.70
N LEU A 367 -5.37 -6.01 -24.43
CA LEU A 367 -6.38 -6.17 -23.38
C LEU A 367 -5.76 -6.92 -22.20
N ARG A 368 -5.56 -6.24 -21.09
CA ARG A 368 -4.80 -6.76 -19.95
C ARG A 368 -5.66 -6.84 -18.71
N PHE A 369 -5.50 -7.90 -17.93
CA PHE A 369 -6.11 -7.98 -16.61
C PHE A 369 -5.22 -7.20 -15.61
N SER A 370 -5.82 -6.27 -14.87
CA SER A 370 -5.15 -5.59 -13.75
C SER A 370 -4.98 -6.58 -12.61
N ALA A 371 -3.76 -7.08 -12.39
CA ALA A 371 -3.48 -7.99 -11.29
C ALA A 371 -3.64 -7.29 -9.92
N ASP A 372 -4.28 -7.97 -8.97
CA ASP A 372 -4.31 -7.57 -7.57
C ASP A 372 -3.42 -8.44 -6.70
N PHE A 373 -2.98 -7.86 -5.59
CA PHE A 373 -2.05 -8.47 -4.66
C PHE A 373 -2.69 -8.51 -3.28
N VAL A 374 -2.57 -9.65 -2.61
CA VAL A 374 -2.86 -9.79 -1.17
C VAL A 374 -1.51 -9.68 -0.45
N ALA A 375 -0.99 -8.45 -0.37
CA ALA A 375 0.32 -8.17 0.19
C ALA A 375 0.25 -7.00 1.18
N ASP A 376 1.35 -6.78 1.91
CA ASP A 376 1.45 -5.68 2.86
C ASP A 376 1.32 -4.32 2.12
N PRO A 377 0.27 -3.53 2.39
CA PRO A 377 0.04 -2.27 1.69
C PRO A 377 1.18 -1.26 1.89
N ALA A 378 1.92 -1.32 3.00
CA ALA A 378 3.05 -0.44 3.23
C ALA A 378 4.20 -0.77 2.28
N ARG A 379 4.50 -2.07 2.11
CA ARG A 379 5.54 -2.55 1.19
C ARG A 379 5.14 -2.32 -0.27
N MET A 380 3.86 -2.50 -0.60
CA MET A 380 3.36 -2.18 -1.92
C MET A 380 3.46 -0.69 -2.23
N LEU A 381 3.10 0.18 -1.30
CA LEU A 381 3.21 1.63 -1.50
C LEU A 381 4.67 2.07 -1.61
N GLU A 382 5.58 1.49 -0.82
CA GLU A 382 7.02 1.71 -0.94
C GLU A 382 7.56 1.23 -2.30
N SER A 383 7.08 0.08 -2.78
CA SER A 383 7.46 -0.45 -4.09
C SER A 383 6.93 0.43 -5.23
N ALA A 384 5.68 0.91 -5.12
CA ALA A 384 5.09 1.85 -6.05
C ALA A 384 5.91 3.15 -6.12
N ARG A 385 6.34 3.68 -4.97
CA ARG A 385 7.27 4.83 -4.88
C ARG A 385 8.59 4.56 -5.59
N ALA A 386 9.23 3.43 -5.29
CA ALA A 386 10.52 3.06 -5.88
C ALA A 386 10.44 2.87 -7.40
N LEU A 387 9.28 2.44 -7.92
CA LEU A 387 9.03 2.25 -9.35
C LEU A 387 8.57 3.52 -10.06
N GLY A 388 8.27 4.61 -9.33
CA GLY A 388 7.74 5.85 -9.88
C GLY A 388 6.25 5.78 -10.28
N LEU A 389 5.52 4.80 -9.76
CA LEU A 389 4.08 4.65 -9.97
C LEU A 389 3.31 5.65 -9.11
N GLU A 390 2.10 6.04 -9.54
CA GLU A 390 1.29 7.01 -8.79
C GLU A 390 0.90 6.52 -7.39
N GLY A 391 0.70 5.21 -7.23
CA GLY A 391 0.32 4.60 -5.97
C GLY A 391 -0.36 3.25 -6.15
N ILE A 392 -1.23 2.91 -5.20
CA ILE A 392 -2.02 1.69 -5.22
C ILE A 392 -3.50 2.00 -4.94
N ILE A 393 -4.39 1.16 -5.47
CA ILE A 393 -5.81 1.17 -5.13
C ILE A 393 -6.09 -0.03 -4.23
N ALA A 394 -6.54 0.21 -3.01
CA ALA A 394 -7.04 -0.84 -2.13
C ALA A 394 -8.54 -1.05 -2.40
N LYS A 395 -8.98 -2.29 -2.59
CA LYS A 395 -10.38 -2.62 -2.80
C LYS A 395 -10.84 -3.71 -1.84
N ARG A 396 -12.03 -3.58 -1.28
CA ARG A 396 -12.65 -4.64 -0.45
C ARG A 396 -13.11 -5.80 -1.33
N ILE A 397 -12.59 -6.99 -1.06
CA ILE A 397 -12.82 -8.19 -1.88
C ILE A 397 -14.28 -8.65 -1.86
N ASP A 398 -15.00 -8.35 -0.77
CA ASP A 398 -16.40 -8.69 -0.54
C ASP A 398 -17.38 -7.62 -1.03
N SER A 399 -16.90 -6.52 -1.60
CA SER A 399 -17.73 -5.35 -1.88
C SER A 399 -18.54 -5.45 -3.20
N PRO A 400 -19.78 -4.93 -3.22
CA PRO A 400 -20.53 -4.72 -4.45
C PRO A 400 -19.92 -3.58 -5.28
N TYR A 401 -20.28 -3.53 -6.57
CA TYR A 401 -19.98 -2.40 -7.45
C TYR A 401 -21.04 -1.31 -7.29
N VAL A 402 -20.63 -0.08 -7.01
CA VAL A 402 -21.53 1.08 -6.83
C VAL A 402 -21.09 2.27 -7.67
N SER A 403 -22.03 2.89 -8.37
CA SER A 403 -21.80 4.06 -9.23
C SER A 403 -21.66 5.37 -8.45
N ARG A 404 -20.80 5.39 -7.42
CA ARG A 404 -20.50 6.56 -6.59
C ARG A 404 -19.12 6.44 -5.94
N ARG A 405 -18.70 7.49 -5.23
CA ARG A 405 -17.52 7.42 -4.36
C ARG A 405 -17.82 6.61 -3.11
N THR A 406 -16.90 5.73 -2.73
CA THR A 406 -17.03 4.84 -1.57
C THR A 406 -15.69 4.59 -0.90
N ASP A 407 -15.74 4.20 0.36
CA ASP A 407 -14.64 3.72 1.19
C ASP A 407 -14.25 2.26 0.89
N THR A 408 -15.03 1.51 0.10
CA THR A 408 -14.66 0.15 -0.31
C THR A 408 -13.55 0.14 -1.36
N TRP A 409 -13.30 1.28 -2.02
CA TRP A 409 -12.16 1.53 -2.88
C TRP A 409 -11.38 2.72 -2.31
N LEU A 410 -10.12 2.53 -1.94
CA LEU A 410 -9.26 3.57 -1.40
C LEU A 410 -8.09 3.82 -2.34
N LYS A 411 -7.84 5.10 -2.69
CA LYS A 411 -6.62 5.48 -3.42
C LYS A 411 -5.54 5.91 -2.43
N LEU A 412 -4.42 5.17 -2.46
CA LEU A 412 -3.24 5.39 -1.62
C LEU A 412 -2.12 5.90 -2.52
N LYS A 413 -1.79 7.18 -2.40
CA LYS A 413 -0.80 7.82 -3.28
C LYS A 413 0.63 7.57 -2.80
N ALA A 414 1.50 7.22 -3.73
CA ALA A 414 2.93 7.10 -3.53
C ALA A 414 3.58 8.49 -3.39
N SER A 415 3.12 9.47 -4.16
CA SER A 415 3.57 10.87 -4.16
C SER A 415 2.39 11.84 -4.23
N GLU A 416 2.57 13.09 -3.81
CA GLU A 416 1.54 14.10 -4.01
C GLU A 416 1.44 14.43 -5.50
N ARG A 417 0.22 14.29 -6.03
CA ARG A 417 -0.08 14.41 -7.45
C ARG A 417 -1.53 14.80 -7.63
N GLN A 418 -1.80 15.79 -8.47
CA GLN A 418 -3.15 16.30 -8.68
C GLN A 418 -3.29 16.97 -10.03
N GLU A 419 -4.53 17.12 -10.49
CA GLU A 419 -4.86 18.04 -11.56
C GLU A 419 -4.96 19.50 -11.07
N PHE A 420 -4.57 20.41 -11.96
CA PHE A 420 -4.60 21.86 -11.81
C PHE A 420 -5.12 22.49 -13.10
N VAL A 421 -5.80 23.62 -12.99
CA VAL A 421 -6.19 24.45 -14.13
C VAL A 421 -5.06 25.41 -14.46
N ILE A 422 -4.71 25.55 -15.74
CA ILE A 422 -3.75 26.54 -16.20
C ILE A 422 -4.47 27.88 -16.33
N GLY A 423 -4.06 28.87 -15.53
CA GLY A 423 -4.59 30.24 -15.58
C GLY A 423 -3.62 31.26 -16.19
N GLY A 424 -2.38 30.85 -16.46
CA GLY A 424 -1.40 31.70 -17.13
C GLY A 424 -0.10 30.96 -17.42
N PHE A 425 0.80 31.62 -18.12
CA PHE A 425 2.14 31.12 -18.40
C PHE A 425 3.16 32.26 -18.53
N VAL A 426 4.44 31.89 -18.53
CA VAL A 426 5.57 32.77 -18.82
C VAL A 426 6.39 32.13 -19.92
N ASP A 427 6.88 32.93 -20.86
CA ASP A 427 7.77 32.45 -21.93
C ASP A 427 9.12 31.96 -21.37
N ARG A 428 9.74 31.03 -22.08
CA ARG A 428 11.06 30.52 -21.71
C ARG A 428 12.12 31.60 -21.91
N SER A 429 13.03 31.74 -20.94
CA SER A 429 14.18 32.62 -21.11
C SER A 429 14.98 32.20 -22.36
N GLY A 430 15.07 33.10 -23.34
CA GLY A 430 15.74 32.85 -24.62
C GLY A 430 14.88 32.26 -25.74
N SER A 431 13.61 31.90 -25.49
CA SER A 431 12.67 31.40 -26.51
C SER A 431 11.25 31.88 -26.23
N LYS A 432 10.78 32.87 -27.00
CA LYS A 432 9.41 33.43 -26.91
C LYS A 432 8.33 32.55 -27.55
N SER A 433 8.71 31.39 -28.08
CA SER A 433 7.80 30.42 -28.68
C SER A 433 7.61 29.17 -27.82
N GLU A 434 8.18 29.15 -26.61
CA GLU A 434 8.15 28.03 -25.68
C GLU A 434 7.69 28.50 -24.31
N VAL A 435 6.92 27.64 -23.63
CA VAL A 435 6.57 27.86 -22.22
C VAL A 435 7.79 27.66 -21.32
N GLY A 436 8.09 28.66 -20.51
CA GLY A 436 9.07 28.61 -19.42
C GLY A 436 8.45 28.13 -18.10
N SER A 437 7.24 28.58 -17.78
CA SER A 437 6.47 28.07 -16.63
C SER A 437 4.98 28.27 -16.80
N LEU A 438 4.17 27.37 -16.22
CA LEU A 438 2.71 27.48 -16.12
C LEU A 438 2.32 27.97 -14.73
N MET A 439 1.28 28.80 -14.68
CA MET A 439 0.62 29.27 -13.46
C MET A 439 -0.62 28.43 -13.22
N LEU A 440 -0.67 27.78 -12.07
CA LEU A 440 -1.63 26.72 -11.76
C LEU A 440 -2.65 27.17 -10.73
N GLY A 441 -3.85 26.62 -10.82
CA GLY A 441 -4.88 26.80 -9.80
C GLY A 441 -5.88 25.67 -9.72
N TYR A 442 -6.85 25.82 -8.83
CA TYR A 442 -8.00 24.93 -8.67
C TYR A 442 -9.23 25.77 -8.35
N PHE A 443 -10.42 25.29 -8.72
CA PHE A 443 -11.64 25.97 -8.32
C PHE A 443 -11.97 25.63 -6.87
N ASP A 444 -12.50 26.59 -6.12
CA ASP A 444 -13.15 26.34 -4.83
C ASP A 444 -14.64 25.99 -5.00
N ASP A 445 -15.34 25.86 -3.88
CA ASP A 445 -16.78 25.52 -3.87
C ASP A 445 -17.66 26.69 -4.37
N ASP A 446 -17.17 27.93 -4.26
CA ASP A 446 -17.82 29.13 -4.79
C ASP A 446 -17.55 29.32 -6.30
N GLY A 447 -16.70 28.47 -6.89
CA GLY A 447 -16.37 28.50 -8.31
C GLY A 447 -15.32 29.54 -8.68
N ALA A 448 -14.59 30.09 -7.71
CA ALA A 448 -13.45 30.98 -7.93
C ALA A 448 -12.15 30.19 -8.11
N LEU A 449 -11.29 30.64 -9.04
CA LEU A 449 -10.03 29.96 -9.35
C LEU A 449 -8.92 30.43 -8.39
N GLN A 450 -8.54 29.57 -7.46
CA GLN A 450 -7.49 29.84 -6.48
C GLN A 450 -6.11 29.52 -7.05
N TYR A 451 -5.14 30.42 -6.84
CA TYR A 451 -3.76 30.21 -7.27
C TYR A 451 -3.05 29.16 -6.40
N ALA A 452 -2.35 28.23 -7.04
CA ALA A 452 -1.69 27.11 -6.38
C ALA A 452 -0.16 27.10 -6.56
N GLY A 453 0.41 28.10 -7.23
CA GLY A 453 1.85 28.16 -7.55
C GLY A 453 2.16 27.93 -9.03
N ASN A 454 3.44 27.77 -9.34
CA ASN A 454 3.93 27.62 -10.71
C ASN A 454 4.68 26.31 -10.90
N VAL A 455 4.55 25.72 -12.08
CA VAL A 455 5.38 24.60 -12.55
C VAL A 455 6.23 25.06 -13.72
N GLY A 456 7.53 24.73 -13.72
CA GLY A 456 8.48 25.10 -14.78
C GLY A 456 9.37 23.94 -15.24
N THR A 457 9.04 22.72 -14.83
CA THR A 457 9.81 21.50 -15.12
C THR A 457 8.85 20.38 -15.53
N GLY A 458 9.34 19.37 -16.25
CA GLY A 458 8.53 18.21 -16.66
C GLY A 458 8.18 18.16 -18.15
N TRP A 459 8.75 19.06 -18.97
CA TRP A 459 8.62 19.02 -20.42
C TRP A 459 9.95 19.29 -21.13
N ASP A 460 10.07 18.78 -22.35
CA ASP A 460 11.15 19.10 -23.28
C ASP A 460 10.78 20.32 -24.16
N THR A 461 11.69 20.72 -25.06
CA THR A 461 11.48 21.83 -26.00
C THR A 461 10.26 21.64 -26.90
N LYS A 462 10.00 20.41 -27.35
CA LYS A 462 8.88 20.11 -28.25
C LYS A 462 7.54 20.29 -27.53
N THR A 463 7.41 19.72 -26.34
CA THR A 463 6.22 19.86 -25.50
C THR A 463 6.03 21.32 -25.06
N GLY A 464 7.11 22.03 -24.70
CA GLY A 464 7.07 23.45 -24.36
C GLY A 464 6.52 24.33 -25.49
N ALA A 465 6.92 24.06 -26.74
CA ALA A 465 6.40 24.75 -27.92
C ALA A 465 4.94 24.37 -28.24
N ALA A 466 4.56 23.11 -28.05
CA ALA A 466 3.19 22.64 -28.24
C ALA A 466 2.22 23.28 -27.23
N LEU A 467 2.61 23.33 -25.95
CA LEU A 467 1.86 24.02 -24.90
C LEU A 467 1.70 25.51 -25.24
N HIS A 468 2.78 26.18 -25.63
CA HIS A 468 2.76 27.59 -26.03
C HIS A 468 1.73 27.81 -27.15
N LYS A 469 1.78 27.00 -28.21
CA LYS A 469 0.84 27.10 -29.35
C LYS A 469 -0.64 26.92 -28.96
N ARG A 470 -0.94 26.13 -27.93
CA ARG A 470 -2.31 25.98 -27.41
C ARG A 470 -2.72 27.18 -26.56
N LEU A 471 -1.85 27.59 -25.64
CA LEU A 471 -2.12 28.65 -24.67
C LEU A 471 -2.30 30.02 -25.34
N VAL A 472 -1.52 30.34 -26.37
CA VAL A 472 -1.63 31.64 -27.04
C VAL A 472 -2.98 31.88 -27.73
N LYS A 473 -3.73 30.82 -28.01
CA LYS A 473 -5.05 30.92 -28.66
C LYS A 473 -6.16 31.30 -27.70
N ILE A 474 -5.89 31.24 -26.39
CA ILE A 474 -6.88 31.39 -25.33
C ILE A 474 -6.41 32.45 -24.33
N GLU A 475 -5.59 33.39 -24.79
CA GLU A 475 -5.10 34.50 -23.96
C GLU A 475 -6.21 35.49 -23.61
N VAL A 476 -6.10 36.05 -22.41
CA VAL A 476 -6.99 37.07 -21.87
C VAL A 476 -6.18 38.21 -21.26
N ASP A 477 -6.78 39.40 -21.17
CA ASP A 477 -6.08 40.60 -20.72
C ASP A 477 -5.89 40.67 -19.19
N ALA A 478 -6.67 39.88 -18.44
CA ALA A 478 -6.71 39.93 -16.97
C ALA A 478 -6.50 38.55 -16.35
N SER A 479 -5.92 38.54 -15.14
CA SER A 479 -5.69 37.32 -14.39
C SER A 479 -7.02 36.60 -14.08
N PRO A 480 -7.13 35.29 -14.36
CA PRO A 480 -8.31 34.52 -14.00
C PRO A 480 -8.32 34.09 -12.53
N PHE A 481 -7.22 34.32 -11.79
CA PHE A 481 -7.10 33.92 -10.39
C PHE A 481 -7.82 34.88 -9.46
N ALA A 482 -8.49 34.34 -8.45
CA ALA A 482 -9.05 35.11 -7.35
C ALA A 482 -7.94 35.52 -6.36
N GLY A 483 -8.12 36.68 -5.73
CA GLY A 483 -7.21 37.19 -4.70
C GLY A 483 -6.26 38.30 -5.19
N PRO A 484 -5.24 38.65 -4.39
CA PRO A 484 -4.31 39.72 -4.72
C PRO A 484 -3.44 39.36 -5.94
N PRO A 485 -2.87 40.37 -6.64
CA PRO A 485 -1.98 40.14 -7.77
C PRO A 485 -0.84 39.18 -7.42
N ILE A 486 -0.54 38.25 -8.34
CA ILE A 486 0.54 37.28 -8.15
C ILE A 486 1.87 38.01 -8.31
N VAL A 487 2.57 38.25 -7.20
CA VAL A 487 3.86 38.95 -7.19
C VAL A 487 5.01 37.93 -7.21
N PRO A 488 6.03 38.09 -8.08
CA PRO A 488 7.23 37.26 -8.03
C PRO A 488 7.91 37.35 -6.65
N GLY A 489 8.25 36.21 -6.06
CA GLY A 489 8.97 36.17 -4.77
C GLY A 489 10.36 36.81 -4.85
N ARG A 490 10.92 37.22 -3.71
CA ARG A 490 12.20 37.96 -3.59
C ARG A 490 13.42 37.29 -4.26
N TRP A 491 13.38 35.98 -4.50
CA TRP A 491 14.42 35.19 -5.19
C TRP A 491 14.05 34.78 -6.63
N SER A 492 12.92 35.25 -7.16
CA SER A 492 12.48 34.98 -8.51
C SER A 492 13.34 35.74 -9.52
N ARG A 493 13.92 35.03 -10.49
CA ARG A 493 14.60 35.63 -11.67
C ARG A 493 13.62 36.10 -12.77
N ARG A 494 12.31 36.09 -12.49
CA ARG A 494 11.27 36.51 -13.44
C ARG A 494 11.22 38.04 -13.50
N GLU A 495 11.18 38.60 -14.71
CA GLU A 495 10.82 40.01 -14.89
C GLU A 495 9.35 40.21 -14.51
N SER A 496 9.07 41.24 -13.71
CA SER A 496 7.69 41.62 -13.35
C SER A 496 6.92 42.02 -14.61
N GLY A 497 5.75 41.44 -14.86
CA GLY A 497 4.93 41.72 -16.04
C GLY A 497 5.19 40.80 -17.24
N GLY A 498 5.96 39.71 -17.05
CA GLY A 498 6.14 38.65 -18.05
C GLY A 498 5.03 37.59 -18.06
N GLU A 499 4.01 37.74 -17.21
CA GLU A 499 2.87 36.84 -17.10
C GLU A 499 1.89 37.05 -18.27
N ARG A 500 1.50 35.96 -18.91
CA ARG A 500 0.46 35.92 -19.94
C ARG A 500 -0.71 35.12 -19.42
N TRP A 501 -1.88 35.75 -19.31
CA TRP A 501 -3.07 35.14 -18.74
C TRP A 501 -3.85 34.37 -19.79
N VAL A 502 -4.47 33.27 -19.39
CA VAL A 502 -5.29 32.46 -20.29
C VAL A 502 -6.64 32.14 -19.69
N GLU A 503 -7.63 31.89 -20.54
CA GLU A 503 -8.91 31.34 -20.11
C GLU A 503 -8.69 30.00 -19.37
N PRO A 504 -9.29 29.81 -18.18
CA PRO A 504 -9.02 28.66 -17.32
C PRO A 504 -9.77 27.41 -17.79
N GLN A 505 -9.39 26.90 -18.97
CA GLN A 505 -10.03 25.76 -19.63
C GLN A 505 -9.11 24.55 -19.81
N LEU A 506 -7.79 24.74 -19.78
CA LEU A 506 -6.83 23.63 -19.88
C LEU A 506 -6.49 23.09 -18.49
N VAL A 507 -6.56 21.76 -18.35
CA VAL A 507 -6.22 21.05 -17.12
C VAL A 507 -4.87 20.37 -17.32
N ALA A 508 -3.95 20.57 -16.38
CA ALA A 508 -2.65 19.91 -16.31
C ALA A 508 -2.58 18.99 -15.11
N GLU A 509 -1.94 17.84 -15.28
CA GLU A 509 -1.58 16.95 -14.20
C GLU A 509 -0.16 17.22 -13.74
N VAL A 510 0.01 17.34 -12.41
CA VAL A 510 1.26 17.79 -11.79
C VAL A 510 1.55 16.93 -10.57
N SER A 511 2.77 16.41 -10.49
CA SER A 511 3.33 15.85 -9.25
C SER A 511 4.07 16.92 -8.46
N PHE A 512 4.04 16.84 -7.14
CA PHE A 512 4.67 17.82 -6.26
C PHE A 512 5.05 17.14 -4.93
N ALA A 513 5.85 17.82 -4.10
CA ALA A 513 6.30 17.29 -2.83
C ALA A 513 5.21 17.39 -1.75
N GLU A 514 4.63 18.58 -1.61
CA GLU A 514 3.62 18.88 -0.58
C GLU A 514 2.84 20.16 -0.90
N TRP A 515 1.74 20.35 -0.18
CA TRP A 515 1.01 21.62 -0.10
C TRP A 515 1.55 22.46 1.06
N THR A 516 1.78 23.75 0.81
CA THR A 516 2.05 24.73 1.88
C THR A 516 0.77 25.08 2.64
N PRO A 517 0.88 25.61 3.87
CA PRO A 517 -0.26 26.16 4.61
C PRO A 517 -1.05 27.20 3.80
N ASP A 518 -0.36 28.01 3.01
CA ASP A 518 -0.95 29.04 2.14
C ASP A 518 -1.62 28.48 0.88
N GLY A 519 -1.67 27.16 0.70
CA GLY A 519 -2.33 26.53 -0.45
C GLY A 519 -1.52 26.55 -1.74
N HIS A 520 -0.19 26.63 -1.66
CA HIS A 520 0.70 26.48 -2.82
C HIS A 520 1.37 25.09 -2.86
N ILE A 521 1.80 24.66 -4.04
CA ILE A 521 2.55 23.40 -4.20
C ILE A 521 4.07 23.63 -4.18
N ARG A 522 4.82 22.70 -3.57
CA ARG A 522 6.29 22.70 -3.54
C ARG A 522 6.88 21.64 -4.47
N HIS A 523 8.00 21.97 -5.13
CA HIS A 523 8.69 21.11 -6.10
C HIS A 523 7.79 20.49 -7.19
N PRO A 524 6.99 21.30 -7.91
CA PRO A 524 6.10 20.77 -8.93
C PRO A 524 6.83 20.31 -10.19
N LEU A 525 6.34 19.21 -10.76
CA LEU A 525 6.77 18.60 -12.01
C LEU A 525 5.53 18.31 -12.86
N TYR A 526 5.50 18.89 -14.06
CA TYR A 526 4.42 18.69 -15.01
C TYR A 526 4.46 17.27 -15.58
N LEU A 527 3.29 16.65 -15.66
CA LEU A 527 3.15 15.29 -16.16
C LEU A 527 2.35 15.22 -17.46
N GLY A 528 1.50 16.20 -17.77
CA GLY A 528 0.66 16.17 -18.97
C GLY A 528 -0.58 17.05 -18.89
N LEU A 529 -1.30 17.20 -20.02
CA LEU A 529 -2.64 17.77 -20.07
C LEU A 529 -3.70 16.68 -19.88
N ARG A 530 -4.83 17.05 -19.29
CA ARG A 530 -6.01 16.20 -19.08
C ARG A 530 -7.14 16.65 -19.99
N GLU A 531 -7.26 16.00 -21.14
CA GLU A 531 -8.28 16.31 -22.14
C GLU A 531 -9.63 15.64 -21.87
N ASP A 532 -9.65 14.66 -20.97
CA ASP A 532 -10.82 13.91 -20.52
C ASP A 532 -11.65 14.67 -19.46
N LYS A 533 -11.10 15.73 -18.87
CA LYS A 533 -11.63 16.39 -17.67
C LYS A 533 -11.94 17.86 -17.91
N ALA A 534 -13.10 18.32 -17.44
CA ALA A 534 -13.48 19.72 -17.51
C ALA A 534 -12.76 20.54 -16.43
N ALA A 535 -12.19 21.70 -16.79
CA ALA A 535 -11.47 22.56 -15.84
C ALA A 535 -12.30 22.95 -14.62
N ARG A 536 -13.61 23.20 -14.82
CA ARG A 536 -14.59 23.53 -13.76
C ARG A 536 -14.75 22.43 -12.70
N GLU A 537 -14.28 21.21 -12.94
CA GLU A 537 -14.34 20.08 -11.99
C GLU A 537 -13.07 19.93 -11.15
N VAL A 538 -12.01 20.69 -11.46
CA VAL A 538 -10.75 20.60 -10.73
C VAL A 538 -10.92 21.28 -9.38
N ARG A 539 -10.76 20.51 -8.31
CA ARG A 539 -10.79 20.94 -6.90
C ARG A 539 -9.48 20.53 -6.24
N ARG A 540 -9.11 21.19 -5.15
CA ARG A 540 -8.03 20.72 -4.29
C ARG A 540 -8.40 19.35 -3.70
N GLU A 541 -7.58 18.35 -3.97
CA GLU A 541 -7.73 17.04 -3.35
C GLU A 541 -7.24 17.11 -1.91
N SER A 542 -8.18 17.23 -0.97
CA SER A 542 -7.88 16.93 0.43
C SER A 542 -8.07 15.44 0.67
N ALA A 543 -7.25 14.85 1.52
CA ALA A 543 -7.59 13.58 2.14
C ALA A 543 -8.77 13.86 3.06
N LEU A 544 -10.00 13.79 2.52
CA LEU A 544 -11.19 13.73 3.36
C LEU A 544 -10.95 12.58 4.33
N ALA A 545 -11.04 12.88 5.63
CA ALA A 545 -11.13 11.84 6.64
C ALA A 545 -12.23 10.88 6.17
N ALA A 546 -11.92 9.58 6.13
CA ALA A 546 -12.88 8.56 5.75
C ALA A 546 -14.20 8.85 6.47
N PRO A 547 -15.37 8.76 5.80
CA PRO A 547 -16.63 8.84 6.49
C PRO A 547 -16.57 7.82 7.61
N LEU A 548 -16.68 8.28 8.85
CA LEU A 548 -16.78 7.38 9.99
C LEU A 548 -17.90 6.38 9.68
N PRO A 549 -17.73 5.09 10.00
CA PRO A 549 -18.77 4.10 9.79
C PRO A 549 -20.07 4.64 10.37
N ALA A 550 -21.16 4.45 9.62
CA ALA A 550 -22.48 4.94 9.98
C ALA A 550 -22.75 4.66 11.47
N PRO A 551 -23.18 5.66 12.26
CA PRO A 551 -23.38 5.49 13.68
C PRO A 551 -24.28 4.29 13.94
N ALA A 552 -23.78 3.35 14.76
CA ALA A 552 -24.67 2.52 15.57
C ALA A 552 -25.71 3.46 16.20
N SER A 553 -26.98 3.14 16.00
CA SER A 553 -28.12 3.92 16.45
C SER A 553 -28.14 3.98 17.98
N GLY A 554 -27.46 4.97 18.56
CA GLY A 554 -27.41 5.16 20.00
C GLY A 554 -26.69 6.44 20.41
N ASN A 555 -27.38 7.29 21.17
CA ASN A 555 -26.80 8.46 21.83
C ASN A 555 -26.04 8.09 23.12
N LYS A 556 -25.48 6.88 23.18
CA LYS A 556 -24.70 6.37 24.31
C LYS A 556 -23.32 5.97 23.81
N VAL A 557 -22.30 6.42 24.52
CA VAL A 557 -20.88 6.10 24.31
C VAL A 557 -20.37 5.63 25.66
N GLY A 558 -19.97 4.36 25.77
CA GLY A 558 -19.82 3.67 27.06
C GLY A 558 -21.05 3.84 27.98
N ALA A 559 -20.81 4.25 29.22
CA ALA A 559 -21.86 4.58 30.20
C ALA A 559 -22.45 6.00 30.05
N VAL A 560 -21.92 6.83 29.15
CA VAL A 560 -22.24 8.26 29.04
C VAL A 560 -23.31 8.50 27.97
N LYS A 561 -24.39 9.20 28.32
CA LYS A 561 -25.41 9.67 27.37
C LYS A 561 -24.98 11.00 26.74
N VAL A 562 -24.82 11.02 25.42
CA VAL A 562 -24.42 12.20 24.66
C VAL A 562 -25.64 13.09 24.41
N SER A 563 -25.56 14.35 24.83
CA SER A 563 -26.59 15.37 24.59
C SER A 563 -26.23 16.21 23.37
N ASN A 564 -27.23 16.58 22.57
CA ASN A 564 -27.06 17.29 21.30
C ASN A 564 -25.96 16.65 20.41
N PRO A 565 -26.05 15.32 20.15
CA PRO A 565 -25.00 14.58 19.42
C PRO A 565 -24.76 15.13 18.02
N GLU A 566 -25.79 15.67 17.38
CA GLU A 566 -25.77 16.23 16.02
C GLU A 566 -25.14 17.61 15.92
N ARG A 567 -24.80 18.23 17.06
CA ARG A 567 -24.22 19.56 17.08
C ARG A 567 -22.86 19.56 16.38
N VAL A 568 -22.70 20.38 15.35
CA VAL A 568 -21.42 20.60 14.67
C VAL A 568 -20.46 21.34 15.61
N ILE A 569 -19.27 20.76 15.80
CA ILE A 569 -18.18 21.32 16.62
C ILE A 569 -17.06 21.92 15.77
N ASP A 570 -16.91 21.44 14.53
CA ASP A 570 -15.98 21.97 13.56
C ASP A 570 -16.71 22.14 12.21
N PRO A 571 -17.10 23.37 11.85
CA PRO A 571 -17.79 23.64 10.60
C PRO A 571 -16.99 23.29 9.34
N SER A 572 -15.65 23.31 9.39
CA SER A 572 -14.80 23.07 8.23
C SER A 572 -14.75 21.59 7.82
N THR A 573 -14.93 20.70 8.79
CA THR A 573 -14.94 19.24 8.57
C THR A 573 -16.34 18.63 8.70
N GLY A 574 -17.29 19.37 9.26
CA GLY A 574 -18.63 18.87 9.59
C GLY A 574 -18.66 17.95 10.81
N LEU A 575 -17.57 17.84 11.56
CA LEU A 575 -17.49 16.97 12.74
C LEU A 575 -18.53 17.39 13.78
N LYS A 576 -19.21 16.39 14.32
CA LYS A 576 -20.25 16.59 15.33
C LYS A 576 -19.73 16.25 16.71
N LYS A 577 -20.48 16.68 17.72
CA LYS A 577 -20.19 16.41 19.13
C LYS A 577 -20.08 14.91 19.41
N LEU A 578 -20.95 14.09 18.81
CA LEU A 578 -20.88 12.63 18.96
C LEU A 578 -19.55 12.06 18.44
N ASP A 579 -19.01 12.61 17.36
CA ASP A 579 -17.75 12.17 16.77
C ASP A 579 -16.57 12.47 17.70
N LEU A 580 -16.55 13.63 18.36
CA LEU A 580 -15.55 13.98 19.37
C LEU A 580 -15.59 13.04 20.57
N VAL A 581 -16.78 12.72 21.06
CA VAL A 581 -16.95 11.81 22.19
C VAL A 581 -16.48 10.40 21.83
N ARG A 582 -16.82 9.90 20.64
CA ARG A 582 -16.36 8.60 20.12
C ARG A 582 -14.86 8.57 19.86
N TYR A 583 -14.29 9.68 19.39
CA TYR A 583 -12.85 9.80 19.22
C TYR A 583 -12.14 9.59 20.54
N TYR A 584 -12.52 10.33 21.59
CA TYR A 584 -11.92 10.20 22.91
C TYR A 584 -12.16 8.84 23.58
N GLU A 585 -13.30 8.20 23.33
CA GLU A 585 -13.51 6.79 23.72
C GLU A 585 -12.50 5.86 23.01
N SER A 586 -12.34 6.01 21.69
CA SER A 586 -11.47 5.13 20.89
C SER A 586 -9.98 5.24 21.23
N VAL A 587 -9.54 6.38 21.78
CA VAL A 587 -8.14 6.61 22.16
C VAL A 587 -7.92 6.56 23.68
N ALA A 588 -8.95 6.25 24.48
CA ALA A 588 -8.87 6.33 25.94
C ALA A 588 -7.69 5.53 26.51
N ASP A 589 -7.49 4.29 26.07
CA ASP A 589 -6.39 3.43 26.55
C ASP A 589 -4.99 4.00 26.25
N TRP A 590 -4.86 4.74 25.15
CA TRP A 590 -3.62 5.41 24.76
C TRP A 590 -3.43 6.74 25.48
N MET A 591 -4.51 7.48 25.71
CA MET A 591 -4.47 8.82 26.29
C MET A 591 -4.39 8.81 27.83
N LEU A 592 -5.01 7.84 28.49
CA LEU A 592 -5.07 7.76 29.95
C LEU A 592 -3.70 7.64 30.64
N PRO A 593 -2.71 6.88 30.14
CA PRO A 593 -1.34 6.92 30.66
C PRO A 593 -0.75 8.34 30.67
N HIS A 594 -1.27 9.22 29.82
CA HIS A 594 -0.86 10.61 29.76
C HIS A 594 -1.60 11.56 30.70
N LEU A 595 -2.77 11.18 31.22
CA LEU A 595 -3.64 11.99 32.08
C LEU A 595 -3.62 11.55 33.55
N ILE A 596 -3.56 10.24 33.81
CA ILE A 596 -3.64 9.67 35.16
C ILE A 596 -2.53 10.23 36.04
N GLY A 597 -2.89 10.69 37.24
CA GLY A 597 -1.92 11.19 38.20
C GLY A 597 -1.45 12.61 37.90
N ARG A 598 -1.98 13.31 36.90
CA ARG A 598 -1.47 14.63 36.49
C ARG A 598 -2.55 15.71 36.61
N PRO A 599 -2.18 16.90 37.09
CA PRO A 599 -3.02 18.08 36.94
C PRO A 599 -3.33 18.32 35.45
N VAL A 600 -4.61 18.52 35.15
CA VAL A 600 -5.09 18.79 33.79
C VAL A 600 -5.88 20.09 33.74
N SER A 601 -5.62 20.90 32.72
CA SER A 601 -6.46 22.02 32.32
C SER A 601 -7.25 21.63 31.06
N LEU A 602 -8.53 21.96 31.04
CA LEU A 602 -9.44 21.58 29.97
C LEU A 602 -9.70 22.80 29.08
N VAL A 603 -9.58 22.68 27.75
CA VAL A 603 -10.06 23.71 26.84
C VAL A 603 -11.45 23.35 26.37
N ARG A 604 -12.43 24.21 26.68
CA ARG A 604 -13.83 24.01 26.31
C ARG A 604 -14.23 24.95 25.21
N GLY A 605 -14.91 24.40 24.20
CA GLY A 605 -15.56 25.16 23.14
C GLY A 605 -17.04 24.86 23.12
N PRO A 606 -17.85 25.51 23.98
CA PRO A 606 -19.28 25.25 24.03
C PRO A 606 -19.96 25.46 22.70
N ASN A 607 -19.44 26.34 21.83
CA ASN A 607 -19.99 26.64 20.51
C ASN A 607 -19.16 26.10 19.34
N GLY A 608 -18.30 25.11 19.59
CA GLY A 608 -17.36 24.57 18.61
C GLY A 608 -16.04 25.34 18.57
N ILE A 609 -15.13 24.92 17.70
CA ILE A 609 -13.74 25.42 17.62
C ILE A 609 -13.64 26.84 17.08
N THR A 610 -14.63 27.30 16.31
CA THR A 610 -14.69 28.67 15.78
C THR A 610 -15.34 29.65 16.75
N GLY A 611 -15.94 29.15 17.83
CA GLY A 611 -16.54 29.95 18.89
C GLY A 611 -15.53 30.33 19.98
N GLN A 612 -16.02 30.91 21.07
CA GLN A 612 -15.19 31.22 22.22
C GLN A 612 -14.66 29.93 22.87
N LEU A 613 -13.33 29.81 22.92
CA LEU A 613 -12.62 28.78 23.68
C LEU A 613 -12.19 29.36 25.03
N PHE A 614 -12.29 28.57 26.09
CA PHE A 614 -11.80 28.96 27.40
C PHE A 614 -11.17 27.80 28.17
N PHE A 615 -10.23 28.13 29.04
CA PHE A 615 -9.60 27.17 29.94
C PHE A 615 -10.42 26.98 31.21
N GLN A 616 -10.72 25.73 31.54
CA GLN A 616 -11.23 25.31 32.83
C GLN A 616 -10.12 24.59 33.60
N LYS A 617 -9.64 25.22 34.67
CA LYS A 617 -8.53 24.73 35.52
C LYS A 617 -9.00 24.19 36.88
N HIS A 618 -10.26 24.45 37.22
CA HIS A 618 -10.92 24.16 38.48
C HIS A 618 -12.32 23.65 38.20
N ASP A 619 -12.92 22.94 39.15
CA ASP A 619 -14.30 22.53 38.99
C ASP A 619 -15.20 23.76 38.99
N ASP A 620 -16.10 23.84 38.02
CA ASP A 620 -17.09 24.91 37.93
C ASP A 620 -18.43 24.38 38.48
N LYS A 621 -19.50 25.18 38.43
CA LYS A 621 -20.82 24.71 38.86
C LYS A 621 -21.38 23.56 37.99
N LEU A 622 -20.70 23.19 36.90
CA LEU A 622 -21.10 22.16 35.94
C LEU A 622 -20.25 20.91 36.14
N SER A 623 -20.60 20.13 37.17
CA SER A 623 -19.97 18.84 37.50
C SER A 623 -19.81 17.93 36.28
N ILE A 624 -18.56 17.68 35.87
CA ILE A 624 -18.22 16.66 34.87
C ILE A 624 -18.11 15.30 35.58
N PRO A 625 -18.95 14.30 35.26
CA PRO A 625 -18.86 12.99 35.91
C PRO A 625 -17.47 12.37 35.81
N GLY A 626 -16.93 11.92 36.94
CA GLY A 626 -15.62 11.26 37.03
C GLY A 626 -14.41 12.20 37.04
N LEU A 627 -14.62 13.52 36.86
CA LEU A 627 -13.58 14.53 37.12
C LEU A 627 -13.28 14.57 38.62
N ARG A 628 -12.00 14.60 38.98
CA ARG A 628 -11.55 14.62 40.38
C ARG A 628 -10.78 15.88 40.68
N GLU A 629 -10.98 16.43 41.86
CA GLU A 629 -10.08 17.44 42.41
C GLU A 629 -8.89 16.78 43.09
N LEU A 630 -7.70 17.31 42.84
CA LEU A 630 -6.45 16.95 43.51
C LEU A 630 -6.35 17.68 44.85
N ASP A 631 -5.57 17.11 45.78
CA ASP A 631 -5.36 17.71 47.12
C ASP A 631 -4.85 19.16 47.00
N ALA A 632 -5.54 20.11 47.62
CA ALA A 632 -5.19 21.53 47.64
C ALA A 632 -3.78 21.79 48.22
N LYS A 633 -3.25 20.89 49.05
CA LYS A 633 -1.88 20.96 49.58
C LYS A 633 -0.80 20.86 48.50
N LEU A 634 -1.13 20.34 47.31
CA LEU A 634 -0.20 20.29 46.18
C LEU A 634 0.17 21.68 45.67
N TRP A 635 -0.71 22.68 45.88
CA TRP A 635 -0.42 24.08 45.59
C TRP A 635 -1.13 25.00 46.60
N PRO A 636 -0.49 25.27 47.75
CA PRO A 636 -1.06 26.13 48.79
C PRO A 636 -1.40 27.53 48.24
N GLY A 637 -2.61 28.00 48.52
CA GLY A 637 -3.10 29.30 48.04
C GLY A 637 -3.71 29.30 46.64
N HIS A 638 -3.73 28.15 45.96
CA HIS A 638 -4.38 27.97 44.65
C HIS A 638 -5.62 27.07 44.80
N PRO A 639 -6.71 27.29 44.03
CA PRO A 639 -7.83 26.35 44.05
C PRO A 639 -7.40 24.94 43.58
N PRO A 640 -8.09 23.88 44.06
CA PRO A 640 -7.77 22.50 43.69
C PRO A 640 -7.65 22.32 42.17
N MET A 641 -6.59 21.62 41.77
CA MET A 641 -6.37 21.27 40.36
C MET A 641 -7.18 20.04 39.99
N LEU A 642 -7.47 19.88 38.70
CA LEU A 642 -8.27 18.78 38.20
C LEU A 642 -7.42 17.56 37.80
N GLU A 643 -7.98 16.36 37.92
CA GLU A 643 -7.45 15.10 37.42
C GLU A 643 -8.54 14.31 36.68
N LEU A 644 -8.17 13.74 35.53
CA LEU A 644 -8.97 12.78 34.78
C LEU A 644 -8.27 11.43 34.78
N ALA A 645 -8.89 10.43 35.42
CA ALA A 645 -8.23 9.16 35.71
C ALA A 645 -8.93 7.93 35.15
N THR A 646 -10.06 8.08 34.45
CA THR A 646 -10.84 6.96 33.92
C THR A 646 -11.36 7.24 32.50
N PRO A 647 -11.63 6.19 31.70
CA PRO A 647 -12.24 6.35 30.37
C PRO A 647 -13.56 7.14 30.44
N ASP A 648 -14.44 6.81 31.39
CA ASP A 648 -15.73 7.48 31.56
C ASP A 648 -15.60 8.98 31.86
N ALA A 649 -14.58 9.38 32.62
CA ALA A 649 -14.32 10.79 32.91
C ALA A 649 -13.85 11.54 31.66
N LEU A 650 -13.00 10.90 30.83
CA LEU A 650 -12.53 11.44 29.56
C LEU A 650 -13.70 11.64 28.57
N VAL A 651 -14.56 10.62 28.45
CA VAL A 651 -15.76 10.65 27.59
C VAL A 651 -16.75 11.70 28.09
N SER A 652 -16.93 11.83 29.41
CA SER A 652 -17.78 12.83 30.05
C SER A 652 -17.27 14.26 29.82
N ALA A 653 -15.95 14.47 29.86
CA ALA A 653 -15.34 15.75 29.55
C ALA A 653 -15.57 16.13 28.08
N ALA A 654 -15.38 15.21 27.14
CA ALA A 654 -15.68 15.43 25.71
C ALA A 654 -17.17 15.76 25.50
N GLN A 655 -18.07 15.07 26.19
CA GLN A 655 -19.51 15.34 26.20
C GLN A 655 -19.86 16.74 26.77
N MET A 656 -18.96 17.35 27.54
CA MET A 656 -19.08 18.73 28.02
C MET A 656 -18.40 19.76 27.10
N ASN A 657 -18.10 19.35 25.86
CA ASN A 657 -17.40 20.11 24.82
C ASN A 657 -15.96 20.48 25.20
N VAL A 658 -15.28 19.62 25.95
CA VAL A 658 -13.82 19.70 26.11
C VAL A 658 -13.17 19.21 24.83
N ILE A 659 -12.41 20.09 24.17
CA ILE A 659 -11.75 19.82 22.89
C ILE A 659 -10.30 19.43 23.12
N GLU A 660 -9.64 20.01 24.13
CA GLU A 660 -8.21 19.77 24.42
C GLU A 660 -7.96 19.51 25.91
N PHE A 661 -6.93 18.70 26.18
CA PHE A 661 -6.50 18.33 27.52
C PHE A 661 -5.02 18.68 27.71
N HIS A 662 -4.75 19.63 28.59
CA HIS A 662 -3.40 20.16 28.83
C HIS A 662 -2.89 19.68 30.17
N THR A 663 -1.91 18.77 30.14
CA THR A 663 -1.36 18.18 31.37
C THR A 663 -0.07 18.85 31.80
N TRP A 664 0.20 18.78 33.09
CA TRP A 664 1.51 19.13 33.61
C TRP A 664 2.54 18.05 33.27
N ASN A 665 3.77 18.50 33.08
CA ASN A 665 4.93 17.61 32.89
C ASN A 665 5.38 16.91 34.18
N SER A 666 4.63 17.05 35.28
CA SER A 666 4.83 16.38 36.56
C SER A 666 3.56 15.65 36.99
N THR A 667 3.69 14.74 37.97
CA THR A 667 2.57 14.02 38.57
C THR A 667 2.25 14.55 39.96
N LYS A 668 1.02 14.32 40.45
CA LYS A 668 0.56 14.71 41.79
C LYS A 668 1.43 14.18 42.93
N LYS A 669 2.15 13.06 42.72
CA LYS A 669 3.10 12.52 43.71
C LYS A 669 4.36 13.38 43.84
N ASN A 670 4.79 14.01 42.75
CA ASN A 670 6.03 14.78 42.67
C ASN A 670 5.79 16.06 41.86
N ILE A 671 4.88 16.91 42.33
CA ILE A 671 4.35 18.05 41.54
C ILE A 671 5.45 19.03 41.08
N GLY A 672 6.52 19.19 41.87
CA GLY A 672 7.66 20.04 41.55
C GLY A 672 8.81 19.35 40.80
N LYS A 673 8.67 18.07 40.41
CA LYS A 673 9.70 17.32 39.68
C LYS A 673 9.12 16.80 38.36
N PRO A 674 9.37 17.48 37.22
CA PRO A 674 8.85 17.03 35.94
C PRO A 674 9.50 15.70 35.52
N ASP A 675 8.70 14.83 34.91
CA ASP A 675 9.10 13.54 34.31
C ASP A 675 8.89 13.52 32.79
N ARG A 676 8.49 14.66 32.20
CA ARG A 676 8.37 14.89 30.75
C ARG A 676 9.15 16.12 30.32
N ILE A 677 9.73 16.03 29.14
CA ILE A 677 10.32 17.15 28.40
C ILE A 677 9.67 17.21 27.01
N VAL A 678 9.35 18.40 26.54
CA VAL A 678 8.76 18.64 25.22
C VAL A 678 9.77 19.41 24.40
N PHE A 679 10.20 18.84 23.28
CA PHE A 679 11.04 19.51 22.30
C PHE A 679 10.15 19.97 21.15
N ASP A 680 10.07 21.28 20.99
CA ASP A 680 9.52 21.88 19.78
C ASP A 680 10.67 22.00 18.77
N LEU A 681 10.56 21.29 17.65
CA LEU A 681 11.61 21.18 16.62
C LEU A 681 11.23 21.96 15.36
N ASP A 682 10.28 22.89 15.45
CA ASP A 682 9.81 23.64 14.29
C ASP A 682 10.95 24.48 13.68
N PRO A 683 11.35 24.21 12.42
CA PRO A 683 12.28 25.07 11.69
C PRO A 683 11.43 26.19 11.07
N GLY A 684 11.13 27.23 11.85
CA GLY A 684 10.13 28.25 11.55
C GLY A 684 10.16 28.91 10.17
#